data_AF-Q0VSR7-F1
#
_entry.id   AF-Q0VSR7-F1
#
_cell.length_a   1.000
_cell.length_b   1.000
_cell.length_c   1.000
_cell.angle_alpha   90.00
_cell.angle_beta   90.00
_cell.angle_gamma   90.00
#
_symmetry.space_group_name_H-M   'P 1'
#
loop_
_entity.id
_entity.type
_entity.pdbx_description
1 polymer ?
#
loop_
_entity_poly.entity_id
_entity_poly.type
_entity_poly.pdbx_seq_one_letter_code
_entity_poly.pdbx_strand_id
1 'polypeptide(L)'
;MFNKITKQIQFGRDTVTLETGQIARQATAAVMVRIGDTQVLVTVVGRKEANPGQNFFPLTVNYQEKTYATGRIPGGFLKREGRPSEKETLTCRLIDRPIRPLFPKGFMNEVQVVATVMSSDKNRDPDIAALIGTSAALSISGIPFSGPIGAARVGYKDGMYILNPSYSELAESALDLVVAGTEPAVLMVESEAQELSEDQMLGAVLFGHMEMQPLIQGIKEFAAEVGTETWDWKPAEQNETLKAAIKDKFAAALGEAYTITEKMARYAKVGELRDACVAEFATGEDGAPEADEVKDLFGKIEKSVVREAVVSGKPRIDGRALDAVRAIDCQVGTLAKTHGSALFTRGETQAIVTATLGGMRDAQFIDALEGSHQDHFMLQYNFPPYCVGETGFIGSPKRREIGHGRLARRGVEAVVPSVQDFPYTIRVVSEITESNGSSSMASVCGTSMALMDAGVPLTAPVAGIAMGLVKEEDGRYAVLSDILGDEDHLGDMDFKVAGTARGVTALQMDIKIEGITEEIMEKALNQANAGRLHILGEMNKAIAESRSEVSDNAPTLLTLKINPDKIRDVIGKGGATIRALTEETGCTIDIEDDGSVKIYGETREKADEAVRRVEEITAEAEVGAIYEGKVTRVVDFGAFVAIMPGTEGLLHISQIAEERVEKVTDYVNEGEIIKVKVLDVDQRGRIKLSMKEAKED
;
A
#
# COMPACT_ATOMS: atom_id res chain seq x y z
N MET A 1 9.48 11.86 45.21
CA MET A 1 8.20 12.27 44.58
C MET A 1 8.44 12.40 43.08
N PHE A 2 7.49 12.01 42.23
CA PHE A 2 7.62 12.21 40.78
C PHE A 2 7.42 13.68 40.46
N ASN A 3 8.29 14.29 39.67
CA ASN A 3 8.09 15.65 39.14
C ASN A 3 7.24 15.55 37.87
N LYS A 4 5.95 15.25 38.01
CA LYS A 4 5.05 15.08 36.88
C LYS A 4 4.69 16.45 36.32
N ILE A 5 4.96 16.66 35.05
CA ILE A 5 4.54 17.84 34.28
C ILE A 5 3.47 17.41 33.29
N THR A 6 2.42 18.21 33.13
CA THR A 6 1.27 17.88 32.27
C THR A 6 0.82 19.12 31.52
N LYS A 7 0.76 19.01 30.19
CA LYS A 7 0.25 20.05 29.29
C LYS A 7 -0.95 19.54 28.53
N GLN A 8 -2.00 20.36 28.46
CA GLN A 8 -3.16 20.12 27.61
C GLN A 8 -3.18 21.14 26.48
N ILE A 9 -3.44 20.66 25.26
CA ILE A 9 -3.46 21.44 24.03
C ILE A 9 -4.77 21.14 23.30
N GLN A 10 -5.52 22.18 22.94
CA GLN A 10 -6.72 22.01 22.12
C GLN A 10 -6.30 21.81 20.65
N PHE A 11 -6.84 20.78 20.00
CA PHE A 11 -6.55 20.43 18.61
C PHE A 11 -7.82 20.00 17.89
N GLY A 12 -8.43 20.92 17.15
CA GLY A 12 -9.78 20.73 16.59
C GLY A 12 -10.79 20.41 17.68
N ARG A 13 -11.51 19.29 17.52
CA ARG A 13 -12.48 18.77 18.51
C ARG A 13 -11.84 18.02 19.68
N ASP A 14 -10.56 17.71 19.61
CA ASP A 14 -9.86 16.88 20.57
C ASP A 14 -8.99 17.71 21.53
N THR A 15 -8.73 17.17 22.71
CA THR A 15 -7.70 17.68 23.63
C THR A 15 -6.54 16.72 23.67
N VAL A 16 -5.35 17.19 23.26
CA VAL A 16 -4.10 16.46 23.37
C VAL A 16 -3.51 16.70 24.75
N THR A 17 -3.24 15.63 25.51
CA THR A 17 -2.52 15.70 26.79
C THR A 17 -1.11 15.16 26.62
N LEU A 18 -0.11 15.93 27.04
CA LEU A 18 1.31 15.52 27.11
C LEU A 18 1.71 15.39 28.58
N GLU A 19 2.25 14.26 28.97
CA GLU A 19 2.74 14.02 30.34
C GLU A 19 4.19 13.52 30.35
N THR A 20 5.02 14.08 31.22
CA THR A 20 6.41 13.60 31.44
C THR A 20 6.76 13.55 32.93
N GLY A 21 7.94 13.03 33.25
CA GLY A 21 8.49 12.99 34.62
C GLY A 21 7.96 11.86 35.52
N GLN A 22 7.01 11.06 35.04
CA GLN A 22 6.47 9.89 35.76
C GLN A 22 7.00 8.55 35.20
N ILE A 23 6.95 8.35 33.88
CA ILE A 23 7.23 7.08 33.20
C ILE A 23 8.57 7.16 32.45
N ALA A 24 9.32 6.04 32.39
CA ALA A 24 10.55 5.87 31.60
C ALA A 24 11.66 6.94 31.82
N ARG A 25 11.81 7.42 33.07
CA ARG A 25 12.75 8.49 33.47
C ARG A 25 14.25 8.21 33.26
N GLN A 26 14.62 7.03 32.75
CA GLN A 26 16.00 6.70 32.39
C GLN A 26 16.29 6.95 30.90
N ALA A 27 15.27 7.10 30.06
CA ALA A 27 15.46 7.59 28.70
C ALA A 27 15.98 9.03 28.73
N THR A 28 16.59 9.50 27.65
CA THR A 28 16.95 10.93 27.52
C THR A 28 15.71 11.80 27.66
N ALA A 29 14.58 11.35 27.10
CA ALA A 29 13.26 11.90 27.36
C ALA A 29 12.17 10.85 27.18
N ALA A 30 11.03 11.06 27.84
CA ALA A 30 9.84 10.26 27.66
C ALA A 30 8.58 11.11 27.82
N VAL A 31 7.60 10.90 26.94
CA VAL A 31 6.30 11.57 26.96
C VAL A 31 5.21 10.51 26.78
N MET A 32 4.22 10.51 27.67
CA MET A 32 2.93 9.87 27.42
C MET A 32 2.04 10.89 26.73
N VAL A 33 1.65 10.63 25.49
CA VAL A 33 0.69 11.45 24.74
C VAL A 33 -0.66 10.77 24.74
N ARG A 34 -1.73 11.55 24.93
CA ARG A 34 -3.11 11.08 24.93
C ARG A 34 -3.99 11.98 24.07
N ILE A 35 -4.80 11.37 23.20
CA ILE A 35 -5.84 12.04 22.41
C ILE A 35 -7.13 11.22 22.56
N GLY A 36 -8.09 11.73 23.34
CA GLY A 36 -9.22 10.90 23.79
C GLY A 36 -8.72 9.76 24.67
N ASP A 37 -9.09 8.52 24.34
CA ASP A 37 -8.63 7.31 25.05
C ASP A 37 -7.40 6.66 24.41
N THR A 38 -6.97 7.15 23.24
CA THR A 38 -5.73 6.68 22.59
C THR A 38 -4.51 7.26 23.29
N GLN A 39 -3.63 6.38 23.78
CA GLN A 39 -2.42 6.70 24.53
C GLN A 39 -1.20 6.03 23.92
N VAL A 40 -0.14 6.82 23.69
CA VAL A 40 1.14 6.34 23.16
C VAL A 40 2.26 6.79 24.09
N LEU A 41 3.06 5.84 24.57
CA LEU A 41 4.30 6.15 25.28
C LEU A 41 5.41 6.33 24.26
N VAL A 42 5.99 7.52 24.19
CA VAL A 42 7.12 7.82 23.32
C VAL A 42 8.36 8.10 24.15
N THR A 43 9.44 7.38 23.87
CA THR A 43 10.74 7.55 24.52
C THR A 43 11.81 7.86 23.49
N VAL A 44 12.74 8.75 23.84
CA VAL A 44 13.92 9.07 23.04
C VAL A 44 15.16 8.78 23.85
N VAL A 45 16.11 8.08 23.25
CA VAL A 45 17.46 7.88 23.80
C VAL A 45 18.46 8.37 22.77
N GLY A 46 19.27 9.36 23.15
CA GLY A 46 20.44 9.79 22.39
C GLY A 46 21.72 9.35 23.09
N ARG A 47 22.65 8.77 22.35
CA ARG A 47 24.01 8.54 22.86
C ARG A 47 24.79 9.85 22.85
N LYS A 48 25.53 10.16 23.93
CA LYS A 48 26.27 11.44 24.07
C LYS A 48 27.49 11.55 23.16
N GLU A 49 28.05 10.43 22.73
CA GLU A 49 29.21 10.35 21.84
C GLU A 49 28.82 9.61 20.56
N ALA A 50 29.26 10.12 19.40
CA ALA A 50 29.15 9.42 18.12
C ALA A 50 30.14 8.25 18.03
N ASN A 51 29.83 7.23 17.23
CA ASN A 51 30.79 6.16 16.95
C ASN A 51 31.97 6.71 16.12
N PRO A 52 33.21 6.29 16.39
CA PRO A 52 34.34 6.62 15.52
C PRO A 52 34.07 6.17 14.07
N GLY A 53 34.29 7.06 13.09
CA GLY A 53 34.09 6.77 11.67
C GLY A 53 32.62 6.67 11.22
N GLN A 54 31.66 7.12 12.04
CA GLN A 54 30.24 7.12 11.68
C GLN A 54 29.98 8.04 10.48
N ASN A 55 29.65 7.46 9.33
CA ASN A 55 29.47 8.16 8.06
C ASN A 55 27.99 8.46 7.70
N PHE A 56 27.04 8.04 8.54
CA PHE A 56 25.61 8.36 8.40
C PHE A 56 25.00 8.66 9.77
N PHE A 57 23.95 9.48 9.79
CA PHE A 57 23.21 9.76 11.03
C PHE A 57 22.37 8.53 11.46
N PRO A 58 22.72 7.83 12.56
CA PRO A 58 22.04 6.61 12.97
C PRO A 58 20.77 6.92 13.80
N LEU A 59 19.79 7.50 13.12
CA LEU A 59 18.43 7.66 13.64
C LEU A 59 17.61 6.40 13.36
N THR A 60 17.08 5.80 14.42
CA THR A 60 16.16 4.66 14.34
C THR A 60 14.83 5.00 15.02
N VAL A 61 13.74 4.87 14.28
CA VAL A 61 12.37 4.96 14.83
C VAL A 61 11.75 3.58 14.93
N ASN A 62 11.16 3.26 16.08
CA ASN A 62 10.41 2.04 16.35
C ASN A 62 9.03 2.39 16.90
N TYR A 63 8.03 2.41 16.03
CA TYR A 63 6.63 2.40 16.42
C TYR A 63 6.16 0.95 16.62
N GLN A 64 5.43 0.68 17.70
CA GLN A 64 4.94 -0.65 18.05
C GLN A 64 3.51 -0.60 18.59
N GLU A 65 2.72 -1.58 18.19
CA GLU A 65 1.36 -1.77 18.65
C GLU A 65 1.31 -2.97 19.60
N LYS A 66 0.67 -2.77 20.75
CA LYS A 66 0.43 -3.86 21.70
C LYS A 66 -1.04 -4.23 21.65
N THR A 67 -1.36 -5.50 21.42
CA THR A 67 -2.75 -5.97 21.32
C THR A 67 -3.54 -5.74 22.61
N TYR A 68 -2.85 -5.70 23.76
CA TYR A 68 -3.46 -5.30 25.03
C TYR A 68 -4.01 -3.86 25.01
N ALA A 69 -3.51 -2.98 24.13
CA ALA A 69 -4.01 -1.60 24.01
C ALA A 69 -5.51 -1.56 23.66
N THR A 70 -6.02 -2.66 23.08
CA THR A 70 -7.44 -2.85 22.75
C THR A 70 -8.07 -4.04 23.50
N GLY A 71 -7.41 -4.53 24.55
CA GLY A 71 -7.87 -5.62 25.40
C GLY A 71 -7.84 -7.01 24.76
N ARG A 72 -6.98 -7.23 23.75
CA ARG A 72 -6.91 -8.51 23.00
C ARG A 72 -5.62 -9.28 23.28
N ILE A 73 -5.67 -10.59 23.05
CA ILE A 73 -4.50 -11.48 22.98
C ILE A 73 -4.13 -11.67 21.49
N PRO A 74 -2.85 -11.65 21.08
CA PRO A 74 -2.46 -11.80 19.68
C PRO A 74 -3.00 -13.09 19.04
N GLY A 75 -3.48 -13.01 17.79
CA GLY A 75 -4.04 -14.16 17.07
C GLY A 75 -3.03 -15.27 16.76
N GLY A 76 -1.75 -14.93 16.58
CA GLY A 76 -0.68 -15.87 16.19
C GLY A 76 -0.44 -17.04 17.16
N PHE A 77 0.30 -18.06 16.70
CA PHE A 77 0.55 -19.30 17.45
C PHE A 77 1.20 -19.06 18.82
N LEU A 78 2.16 -18.12 18.90
CA LEU A 78 2.91 -17.81 20.12
C LEU A 78 2.13 -16.97 21.15
N LYS A 79 0.95 -16.42 20.78
CA LYS A 79 0.14 -15.52 21.62
C LYS A 79 0.94 -14.32 22.19
N ARG A 80 1.92 -13.84 21.42
CA ARG A 80 2.78 -12.69 21.70
C ARG A 80 3.02 -11.93 20.40
N GLU A 81 3.07 -10.60 20.46
CA GLU A 81 3.46 -9.77 19.32
C GLU A 81 4.89 -10.12 18.88
N GLY A 82 5.05 -10.35 17.58
CA GLY A 82 6.29 -10.86 16.98
C GLY A 82 6.99 -9.80 16.14
N ARG A 83 7.25 -10.14 14.87
CA ARG A 83 7.79 -9.21 13.88
C ARG A 83 6.85 -8.00 13.70
N PRO A 84 7.38 -6.80 13.39
CA PRO A 84 6.56 -5.65 13.06
C PRO A 84 5.59 -5.95 11.91
N SER A 85 4.35 -5.51 12.05
CA SER A 85 3.36 -5.48 10.99
C SER A 85 3.72 -4.45 9.91
N GLU A 86 2.99 -4.49 8.80
CA GLU A 86 3.09 -3.46 7.75
C GLU A 86 2.74 -2.08 8.32
N LYS A 87 1.61 -1.94 9.04
CA LYS A 87 1.20 -0.69 9.71
C LYS A 87 2.28 -0.18 10.67
N GLU A 88 2.88 -1.05 11.48
CA GLU A 88 3.96 -0.63 12.37
C GLU A 88 5.19 -0.11 11.61
N THR A 89 5.57 -0.81 10.54
CA THR A 89 6.72 -0.44 9.69
C THR A 89 6.48 0.86 8.93
N LEU A 90 5.28 1.06 8.39
CA LEU A 90 4.87 2.28 7.70
C LEU A 90 4.82 3.46 8.66
N THR A 91 4.28 3.27 9.86
CA THR A 91 4.21 4.33 10.88
C THR A 91 5.60 4.70 11.40
N CYS A 92 6.54 3.73 11.51
CA CYS A 92 7.95 4.04 11.76
C CYS A 92 8.50 5.03 10.72
N ARG A 93 8.21 4.81 9.42
CA ARG A 93 8.66 5.69 8.34
C ARG A 93 7.95 7.04 8.36
N LEU A 94 6.65 7.04 8.63
CA LEU A 94 5.84 8.26 8.73
C LEU A 94 6.38 9.20 9.82
N ILE A 95 6.86 8.65 10.94
CA ILE A 95 7.51 9.42 12.01
C ILE A 95 8.93 9.84 11.63
N ASP A 96 9.72 8.94 11.04
CA ASP A 96 11.14 9.18 10.70
C ASP A 96 11.33 10.33 9.69
N ARG A 97 10.50 10.35 8.64
CA ARG A 97 10.59 11.31 7.53
C ARG A 97 10.62 12.78 7.95
N PRO A 98 9.65 13.29 8.74
CA PRO A 98 9.65 14.70 9.15
C PRO A 98 10.71 15.05 10.21
N ILE A 99 11.14 14.11 11.05
CA ILE A 99 12.11 14.43 12.13
C ILE A 99 13.56 14.38 11.65
N ARG A 100 13.90 13.52 10.68
CA ARG A 100 15.26 13.33 10.18
C ARG A 100 15.93 14.61 9.67
N PRO A 101 15.29 15.47 8.85
CA PRO A 101 15.92 16.70 8.36
C PRO A 101 16.10 17.78 9.44
N LEU A 102 15.47 17.63 10.60
CA LEU A 102 15.53 18.61 11.69
C LEU A 102 16.69 18.38 12.66
N PHE A 103 17.44 17.29 12.52
CA PHE A 103 18.72 17.16 13.21
C PHE A 103 19.77 18.00 12.48
N PRO A 104 20.62 18.75 13.21
CA PRO A 104 21.56 19.63 12.57
C PRO A 104 22.58 18.85 11.72
N LYS A 105 22.98 19.44 10.59
CA LYS A 105 23.95 18.83 9.68
C LYS A 105 25.23 18.46 10.43
N GLY A 106 25.70 17.22 10.27
CA GLY A 106 26.88 16.69 10.94
C GLY A 106 26.63 16.05 12.32
N PHE A 107 25.38 16.07 12.82
CA PHE A 107 25.03 15.33 14.03
C PHE A 107 24.99 13.82 13.75
N MET A 108 26.01 13.09 14.22
CA MET A 108 26.22 11.66 13.94
C MET A 108 26.01 10.76 15.18
N ASN A 109 25.48 11.32 16.26
CA ASN A 109 25.18 10.55 17.46
C ASN A 109 24.00 9.59 17.20
N GLU A 110 24.06 8.40 17.79
CA GLU A 110 22.96 7.43 17.70
C GLU A 110 21.73 7.95 18.46
N VAL A 111 20.59 7.98 17.78
CA VAL A 111 19.30 8.40 18.35
C VAL A 111 18.28 7.31 18.07
N GLN A 112 17.62 6.84 19.13
CA GLN A 112 16.51 5.91 19.03
C GLN A 112 15.23 6.54 19.57
N VAL A 113 14.18 6.53 18.74
CA VAL A 113 12.81 6.85 19.13
C VAL A 113 12.01 5.56 19.23
N VAL A 114 11.35 5.34 20.35
CA VAL A 114 10.42 4.22 20.52
C VAL A 114 9.04 4.75 20.89
N ALA A 115 8.05 4.52 20.03
CA ALA A 115 6.65 4.86 20.26
C ALA A 115 5.84 3.58 20.46
N THR A 116 5.25 3.39 21.64
CA THR A 116 4.47 2.19 21.97
C THR A 116 3.02 2.58 22.22
N VAL A 117 2.08 2.02 21.46
CA VAL A 117 0.65 2.22 21.71
C VAL A 117 0.26 1.45 22.96
N MET A 118 -0.17 2.19 23.98
CA MET A 118 -0.49 1.66 25.31
C MET A 118 -2.00 1.46 25.50
N SER A 119 -2.81 2.30 24.86
CA SER A 119 -4.27 2.22 24.88
C SER A 119 -4.84 2.81 23.58
N SER A 120 -5.95 2.28 23.09
CA SER A 120 -6.65 2.77 21.90
C SER A 120 -8.15 2.53 22.02
N ASP A 121 -8.94 3.47 21.50
CA ASP A 121 -10.40 3.38 21.39
C ASP A 121 -10.90 2.56 20.19
N LYS A 122 -9.99 1.97 19.40
CA LYS A 122 -10.23 1.26 18.12
C LYS A 122 -10.79 2.10 16.98
N ASN A 123 -11.26 3.32 17.21
CA ASN A 123 -11.83 4.16 16.15
C ASN A 123 -10.91 5.33 15.76
N ARG A 124 -9.75 5.46 16.40
CA ARG A 124 -8.75 6.49 16.10
C ARG A 124 -7.41 5.87 15.78
N ASP A 125 -6.80 6.31 14.69
CA ASP A 125 -5.43 5.93 14.34
C ASP A 125 -4.43 6.58 15.34
N PRO A 126 -3.58 5.78 16.01
CA PRO A 126 -2.59 6.28 16.96
C PRO A 126 -1.37 6.97 16.32
N ASP A 127 -1.22 6.96 15.00
CA ASP A 127 -0.02 7.50 14.33
C ASP A 127 0.18 9.02 14.53
N ILE A 128 -0.88 9.82 14.47
CA ILE A 128 -0.83 11.26 14.77
C ILE A 128 -0.41 11.49 16.22
N ALA A 129 -0.94 10.70 17.17
CA ALA A 129 -0.51 10.76 18.56
C ALA A 129 0.98 10.41 18.67
N ALA A 130 1.46 9.36 18.00
CA ALA A 130 2.86 8.97 18.01
C ALA A 130 3.80 10.04 17.42
N LEU A 131 3.40 10.73 16.34
CA LEU A 131 4.11 11.88 15.76
C LEU A 131 4.23 13.03 16.77
N ILE A 132 3.12 13.42 17.39
CA ILE A 132 3.07 14.49 18.40
C ILE A 132 3.92 14.12 19.62
N GLY A 133 3.79 12.90 20.12
CA GLY A 133 4.59 12.40 21.24
C GLY A 133 6.08 12.34 20.93
N THR A 134 6.47 12.00 19.70
CA THR A 134 7.86 12.03 19.24
C THR A 134 8.42 13.44 19.24
N SER A 135 7.66 14.39 18.69
CA SER A 135 7.99 15.81 18.69
C SER A 135 8.20 16.35 20.11
N ALA A 136 7.27 16.05 21.01
CA ALA A 136 7.36 16.44 22.41
C ALA A 136 8.56 15.80 23.12
N ALA A 137 8.78 14.49 22.95
CA ALA A 137 9.89 13.79 23.59
C ALA A 137 11.26 14.29 23.09
N LEU A 138 11.41 14.55 21.78
CA LEU A 138 12.64 15.16 21.25
C LEU A 138 12.86 16.57 21.81
N SER A 139 11.80 17.38 21.87
CA SER A 139 11.88 18.78 22.34
C SER A 139 12.28 18.91 23.80
N ILE A 140 11.97 17.92 24.65
CA ILE A 140 12.36 17.93 26.07
C ILE A 140 13.64 17.13 26.37
N SER A 141 14.26 16.51 25.36
CA SER A 141 15.46 15.66 25.52
C SER A 141 16.77 16.44 25.63
N GLY A 142 16.77 17.70 25.20
CA GLY A 142 17.98 18.50 25.02
C GLY A 142 18.87 18.07 23.85
N ILE A 143 18.53 17.00 23.11
CA ILE A 143 19.25 16.61 21.89
C ILE A 143 19.12 17.73 20.85
N PRO A 144 20.17 18.07 20.09
CA PRO A 144 20.09 19.06 19.01
C PRO A 144 19.01 18.67 17.99
N PHE A 145 17.90 19.40 17.98
CA PHE A 145 16.73 19.14 17.14
C PHE A 145 15.99 20.45 16.86
N SER A 146 15.88 20.83 15.58
CA SER A 146 15.25 22.07 15.11
C SER A 146 13.72 21.99 15.02
N GLY A 147 13.09 21.26 15.93
CA GLY A 147 11.63 21.21 16.07
C GLY A 147 11.10 22.29 17.02
N PRO A 148 9.88 22.12 17.57
CA PRO A 148 9.00 20.95 17.43
C PRO A 148 8.32 20.88 16.06
N ILE A 149 7.82 19.69 15.74
CA ILE A 149 6.87 19.47 14.65
C ILE A 149 5.44 19.30 15.16
N GLY A 150 4.48 19.70 14.33
CA GLY A 150 3.07 19.30 14.41
C GLY A 150 2.78 18.20 13.39
N ALA A 151 1.64 17.54 13.56
CA ALA A 151 1.11 16.59 12.57
C ALA A 151 -0.42 16.60 12.60
N ALA A 152 -1.04 16.43 11.43
CA ALA A 152 -2.47 16.36 11.26
C ALA A 152 -2.83 15.31 10.20
N ARG A 153 -3.96 14.62 10.40
CA ARG A 153 -4.64 13.88 9.33
C ARG A 153 -5.80 14.72 8.81
N VAL A 154 -5.99 14.74 7.50
CA VAL A 154 -7.03 15.52 6.82
C VAL A 154 -7.87 14.58 5.96
N GLY A 155 -9.17 14.55 6.24
CA GLY A 155 -10.18 13.95 5.38
C GLY A 155 -10.84 14.98 4.46
N TYR A 156 -11.59 14.52 3.47
CA TYR A 156 -12.37 15.36 2.57
C TYR A 156 -13.75 14.73 2.32
N LYS A 157 -14.81 15.42 2.74
CA LYS A 157 -16.19 14.95 2.57
C LYS A 157 -17.10 16.15 2.35
N ASP A 158 -18.07 16.02 1.46
CA ASP A 158 -19.08 17.06 1.16
C ASP A 158 -18.47 18.44 0.86
N GLY A 159 -17.31 18.46 0.17
CA GLY A 159 -16.61 19.68 -0.20
C GLY A 159 -15.76 20.32 0.91
N MET A 160 -15.71 19.72 2.10
CA MET A 160 -15.05 20.26 3.29
C MET A 160 -13.89 19.39 3.76
N TYR A 161 -12.84 20.05 4.27
CA TYR A 161 -11.75 19.37 4.97
C TYR A 161 -12.15 19.00 6.40
N ILE A 162 -11.81 17.79 6.82
CA ILE A 162 -12.07 17.28 8.17
C ILE A 162 -10.73 17.06 8.86
N LEU A 163 -10.51 17.71 10.01
CA LEU A 163 -9.30 17.52 10.82
C LEU A 163 -9.40 16.26 11.71
N ASN A 164 -8.39 15.41 11.63
CA ASN A 164 -8.24 14.14 12.34
C ASN A 164 -9.53 13.29 12.35
N PRO A 165 -10.00 12.88 11.16
CA PRO A 165 -11.11 11.95 11.06
C PRO A 165 -10.76 10.62 11.76
N SER A 166 -11.76 10.05 12.42
CA SER A 166 -11.76 8.68 12.90
C SER A 166 -11.73 7.68 11.75
N TYR A 167 -11.47 6.39 12.03
CA TYR A 167 -11.60 5.34 11.03
C TYR A 167 -13.00 5.31 10.42
N SER A 168 -14.06 5.50 11.22
CA SER A 168 -15.43 5.60 10.73
C SER A 168 -15.68 6.80 9.80
N GLU A 169 -15.03 7.94 10.03
CA GLU A 169 -15.18 9.11 9.15
C GLU A 169 -14.32 9.00 7.88
N LEU A 170 -13.15 8.35 7.96
CA LEU A 170 -12.31 8.07 6.79
C LEU A 170 -12.98 7.13 5.79
N ALA A 171 -13.80 6.18 6.27
CA ALA A 171 -14.58 5.29 5.40
C ALA A 171 -15.55 6.04 4.46
N GLU A 172 -15.95 7.26 4.83
CA GLU A 172 -16.82 8.13 4.02
C GLU A 172 -16.06 9.30 3.39
N SER A 173 -14.72 9.32 3.51
CA SER A 173 -13.85 10.38 3.04
C SER A 173 -13.27 10.04 1.67
N ALA A 174 -13.21 11.04 0.79
CA ALA A 174 -12.50 10.94 -0.48
C ALA A 174 -10.97 11.17 -0.35
N LEU A 175 -10.47 11.40 0.87
CA LEU A 175 -9.07 11.69 1.17
C LEU A 175 -8.66 11.09 2.52
N ASP A 176 -7.50 10.45 2.58
CA ASP A 176 -6.72 10.21 3.79
C ASP A 176 -5.33 10.83 3.58
N LEU A 177 -5.11 12.03 4.11
CA LEU A 177 -3.85 12.76 3.99
C LEU A 177 -3.24 12.99 5.36
N VAL A 178 -2.00 12.53 5.57
CA VAL A 178 -1.19 12.89 6.74
C VAL A 178 -0.16 13.93 6.33
N VAL A 179 -0.11 15.03 7.08
CA VAL A 179 0.87 16.10 6.92
C VAL A 179 1.59 16.33 8.24
N ALA A 180 2.90 16.56 8.19
CA ALA A 180 3.73 16.97 9.33
C ALA A 180 4.65 18.12 8.93
N GLY A 181 4.87 19.05 9.86
CA GLY A 181 5.63 20.28 9.59
C GLY A 181 6.06 21.02 10.84
N THR A 182 6.96 21.97 10.67
CA THR A 182 7.32 22.99 11.66
C THR A 182 6.39 24.20 11.53
N GLU A 183 6.61 25.22 12.35
CA GLU A 183 5.86 26.48 12.26
C GLU A 183 5.94 27.11 10.86
N PRO A 184 7.12 27.28 10.23
CA PRO A 184 7.21 27.93 8.92
C PRO A 184 6.97 27.00 7.73
N ALA A 185 7.06 25.67 7.89
CA ALA A 185 7.16 24.78 6.73
C ALA A 185 6.48 23.42 6.94
N VAL A 186 5.86 22.92 5.87
CA VAL A 186 5.52 21.51 5.73
C VAL A 186 6.82 20.73 5.47
N LEU A 187 6.98 19.58 6.11
CA LEU A 187 8.15 18.71 5.96
C LEU A 187 7.82 17.41 5.26
N MET A 188 6.61 16.88 5.48
CA MET A 188 6.21 15.59 4.95
C MET A 188 4.72 15.56 4.66
N VAL A 189 4.36 14.97 3.52
CA VAL A 189 3.00 14.62 3.15
C VAL A 189 2.96 13.15 2.71
N GLU A 190 1.92 12.45 3.11
CA GLU A 190 1.60 11.09 2.68
C GLU A 190 0.07 10.99 2.52
N SER A 191 -0.42 10.64 1.33
CA SER A 191 -1.86 10.63 1.09
C SER A 191 -2.35 9.55 0.14
N GLU A 192 -3.64 9.24 0.30
CA GLU A 192 -4.48 8.40 -0.53
C GLU A 192 -5.78 9.15 -0.82
N ALA A 193 -6.20 9.24 -2.08
CA ALA A 193 -7.30 10.09 -2.52
C ALA A 193 -8.15 9.41 -3.60
N GLN A 194 -9.44 9.76 -3.66
CA GLN A 194 -10.38 9.30 -4.68
C GLN A 194 -10.47 10.33 -5.82
N GLU A 195 -9.41 10.41 -6.62
CA GLU A 195 -9.31 11.28 -7.80
C GLU A 195 -9.62 12.77 -7.54
N LEU A 196 -9.02 13.35 -6.50
CA LEU A 196 -9.18 14.78 -6.18
C LEU A 196 -8.25 15.66 -7.04
N SER A 197 -8.67 16.89 -7.32
CA SER A 197 -7.83 17.85 -8.07
C SER A 197 -6.58 18.28 -7.31
N GLU A 198 -5.56 18.76 -8.03
CA GLU A 198 -4.34 19.32 -7.44
C GLU A 198 -4.64 20.45 -6.43
N ASP A 199 -5.61 21.32 -6.72
CA ASP A 199 -6.05 22.40 -5.82
C ASP A 199 -6.66 21.86 -4.52
N GLN A 200 -7.50 20.82 -4.61
CA GLN A 200 -8.07 20.18 -3.42
C GLN A 200 -6.98 19.49 -2.58
N MET A 201 -5.99 18.87 -3.20
CA MET A 201 -4.87 18.24 -2.51
C MET A 201 -3.98 19.29 -1.83
N LEU A 202 -3.63 20.37 -2.51
CA LEU A 202 -2.85 21.46 -1.94
C LEU A 202 -3.59 22.13 -0.79
N GLY A 203 -4.88 22.43 -0.96
CA GLY A 203 -5.72 22.98 0.10
C GLY A 203 -5.78 22.09 1.34
N ALA A 204 -5.76 20.76 1.19
CA ALA A 204 -5.70 19.83 2.32
C ALA A 204 -4.36 19.91 3.07
N VAL A 205 -3.24 20.03 2.35
CA VAL A 205 -1.91 20.21 2.95
C VAL A 205 -1.85 21.50 3.75
N LEU A 206 -2.32 22.62 3.18
CA LEU A 206 -2.33 23.93 3.83
C LEU A 206 -3.27 23.94 5.04
N PHE A 207 -4.45 23.35 4.93
CA PHE A 207 -5.39 23.19 6.04
C PHE A 207 -4.74 22.42 7.20
N GLY A 208 -4.12 21.27 6.94
CA GLY A 208 -3.44 20.51 7.98
C GLY A 208 -2.25 21.25 8.60
N HIS A 209 -1.48 22.02 7.81
CA HIS A 209 -0.38 22.87 8.31
C HIS A 209 -0.86 24.01 9.22
N MET A 210 -1.99 24.63 8.88
CA MET A 210 -2.62 25.65 9.72
C MET A 210 -3.15 25.05 11.03
N GLU A 211 -3.89 23.94 10.95
CA GLU A 211 -4.54 23.31 12.10
C GLU A 211 -3.56 22.68 13.10
N MET A 212 -2.34 22.33 12.68
CA MET A 212 -1.31 21.78 13.58
C MET A 212 -0.54 22.84 14.38
N GLN A 213 -0.65 24.14 14.06
CA GLN A 213 0.10 25.20 14.75
C GLN A 213 -0.13 25.25 16.28
N PRO A 214 -1.36 25.06 16.81
CA PRO A 214 -1.58 24.97 18.26
C PRO A 214 -0.77 23.86 18.93
N LEU A 215 -0.52 22.74 18.25
CA LEU A 215 0.32 21.65 18.77
C LEU A 215 1.78 22.10 18.90
N ILE A 216 2.32 22.73 17.85
CA ILE A 216 3.70 23.22 17.83
C ILE A 216 3.92 24.20 18.98
N GLN A 217 3.02 25.18 19.13
CA GLN A 217 3.08 26.15 20.21
C GLN A 217 2.94 25.49 21.59
N GLY A 218 2.00 24.57 21.75
CA GLY A 218 1.80 23.84 23.00
C GLY A 218 2.99 22.97 23.39
N ILE A 219 3.70 22.37 22.42
CA ILE A 219 4.93 21.61 22.66
C ILE A 219 6.09 22.53 23.05
N LYS A 220 6.23 23.71 22.44
CA LYS A 220 7.24 24.71 22.86
C LYS A 220 7.03 25.11 24.32
N GLU A 221 5.78 25.38 24.70
CA GLU A 221 5.42 25.73 26.09
C GLU A 221 5.68 24.57 27.06
N PHE A 222 5.35 23.33 26.66
CA PHE A 222 5.67 22.14 27.44
C PHE A 222 7.18 21.95 27.64
N ALA A 223 7.98 22.14 26.58
CA ALA A 223 9.43 22.04 26.67
C ALA A 223 10.05 23.13 27.57
N ALA A 224 9.53 24.36 27.49
CA ALA A 224 9.95 25.44 28.36
C ALA A 224 9.64 25.16 29.85
N GLU A 225 8.50 24.54 30.16
CA GLU A 225 8.12 24.14 31.52
C GLU A 225 9.00 23.01 32.07
N VAL A 226 9.38 22.05 31.23
CA VAL A 226 10.32 20.98 31.63
C VAL A 226 11.73 21.53 31.85
N GLY A 227 12.18 22.47 31.01
CA GLY A 227 13.41 23.22 31.23
C GLY A 227 14.71 22.39 31.11
N THR A 228 14.71 21.32 30.31
CA THR A 228 15.91 20.50 30.07
C THR A 228 16.99 21.31 29.36
N GLU A 229 18.21 21.26 29.86
CA GLU A 229 19.37 21.89 29.22
C GLU A 229 19.69 21.24 27.87
N THR A 230 19.89 22.05 26.84
CA THR A 230 20.34 21.59 25.53
C THR A 230 21.76 21.03 25.62
N TRP A 231 22.05 19.97 24.88
CA TRP A 231 23.39 19.41 24.84
C TRP A 231 24.37 20.44 24.27
N ASP A 232 25.55 20.58 24.89
CA ASP A 232 26.67 21.34 24.32
C ASP A 232 27.27 20.56 23.16
N TRP A 233 26.62 20.68 21.99
CA TRP A 233 27.07 20.12 20.73
C TRP A 233 27.30 21.28 19.75
N LYS A 234 28.40 21.20 19.02
CA LYS A 234 28.74 22.15 17.97
C LYS A 234 29.02 21.40 16.67
N PRO A 235 28.62 21.96 15.53
CA PRO A 235 29.04 21.40 14.25
C PRO A 235 30.57 21.43 14.15
N ALA A 236 31.15 20.44 13.47
CA ALA A 236 32.56 20.45 13.16
C ALA A 236 32.91 21.69 12.31
N GLU A 237 34.02 22.34 12.61
CA GLU A 237 34.50 23.46 11.80
C GLU A 237 34.83 22.97 10.39
N GLN A 238 34.32 23.69 9.38
CA GLN A 238 34.60 23.39 7.99
C GLN A 238 35.85 24.13 7.53
N ASN A 239 36.78 23.43 6.89
CA ASN A 239 37.96 24.03 6.27
C ASN A 239 37.59 24.78 4.97
N GLU A 240 37.19 26.04 5.12
CA GLU A 240 36.76 26.88 3.99
C GLU A 240 37.90 27.15 2.99
N THR A 241 39.15 27.21 3.44
CA THR A 241 40.33 27.38 2.57
C THR A 241 40.49 26.17 1.64
N LEU A 242 40.43 24.95 2.21
CA LEU A 242 40.51 23.72 1.44
C LEU A 242 39.32 23.58 0.48
N LYS A 243 38.12 23.88 0.95
CA LYS A 243 36.90 23.87 0.12
C LYS A 243 37.02 24.81 -1.08
N ALA A 244 37.54 26.02 -0.88
CA ALA A 244 37.79 26.97 -1.96
C ALA A 244 38.84 26.44 -2.96
N ALA A 245 39.94 25.85 -2.47
CA ALA A 245 40.97 25.25 -3.32
C ALA A 245 40.46 24.06 -4.14
N ILE A 246 39.69 23.15 -3.53
CA ILE A 246 39.06 22.04 -4.25
C ILE A 246 38.10 22.59 -5.31
N LYS A 247 37.29 23.60 -4.97
CA LYS A 247 36.33 24.20 -5.90
C LYS A 247 37.02 24.80 -7.12
N ASP A 248 38.08 25.59 -6.91
CA ASP A 248 38.83 26.23 -8.00
C ASP A 248 39.41 25.19 -8.99
N LYS A 249 39.95 24.09 -8.49
CA LYS A 249 40.62 23.07 -9.31
C LYS A 249 39.68 22.05 -9.95
N PHE A 250 38.62 21.63 -9.25
CA PHE A 250 37.79 20.50 -9.67
C PHE A 250 36.37 20.86 -10.13
N ALA A 251 35.84 22.06 -9.82
CA ALA A 251 34.44 22.38 -10.14
C ALA A 251 34.13 22.38 -11.64
N ALA A 252 35.07 22.85 -12.49
CA ALA A 252 34.89 22.82 -13.94
C ALA A 252 34.83 21.39 -14.49
N ALA A 253 35.77 20.54 -14.07
CA ALA A 253 35.81 19.13 -14.47
C ALA A 253 34.60 18.34 -13.93
N LEU A 254 34.13 18.65 -12.72
CA LEU A 254 32.86 18.14 -12.20
C LEU A 254 31.69 18.57 -13.09
N GLY A 255 31.63 19.85 -13.46
CA GLY A 255 30.61 20.36 -14.38
C GLY A 255 30.56 19.60 -15.71
N GLU A 256 31.73 19.29 -16.28
CA GLU A 256 31.84 18.46 -17.49
C GLU A 256 31.43 16.99 -17.24
N ALA A 257 31.87 16.39 -16.13
CA ALA A 257 31.50 15.01 -15.78
C ALA A 257 29.97 14.85 -15.63
N TYR A 258 29.30 15.86 -15.09
CA TYR A 258 27.83 15.88 -14.97
C TYR A 258 27.09 16.15 -16.29
N THR A 259 27.79 16.32 -17.41
CA THR A 259 27.16 16.28 -18.75
C THR A 259 27.11 14.88 -19.35
N ILE A 260 27.74 13.89 -18.71
CA ILE A 260 27.68 12.48 -19.14
C ILE A 260 26.30 11.92 -18.79
N THR A 261 25.54 11.51 -19.82
CA THR A 261 24.16 11.03 -19.68
C THR A 261 24.04 9.68 -18.96
N GLU A 262 24.83 8.68 -19.38
CA GLU A 262 24.79 7.31 -18.84
C GLU A 262 25.32 7.30 -17.40
N LYS A 263 24.52 6.74 -16.48
CA LYS A 263 24.76 6.84 -15.04
C LYS A 263 26.09 6.23 -14.61
N MET A 264 26.41 5.02 -15.08
CA MET A 264 27.61 4.29 -14.65
C MET A 264 28.88 4.96 -15.17
N ALA A 265 28.89 5.43 -16.42
CA ALA A 265 29.98 6.21 -16.99
C ALA A 265 30.18 7.54 -16.24
N ARG A 266 29.09 8.24 -15.89
CA ARG A 266 29.15 9.45 -15.05
C ARG A 266 29.79 9.15 -13.70
N TYR A 267 29.33 8.10 -13.02
CA TYR A 267 29.84 7.71 -11.71
C TYR A 267 31.32 7.30 -11.75
N ALA A 268 31.74 6.58 -12.80
CA ALA A 268 33.15 6.26 -13.01
C ALA A 268 34.00 7.53 -13.14
N LYS A 269 33.55 8.50 -13.95
CA LYS A 269 34.26 9.78 -14.15
C LYS A 269 34.33 10.62 -12.87
N VAL A 270 33.22 10.71 -12.13
CA VAL A 270 33.20 11.41 -10.83
C VAL A 270 34.10 10.70 -9.82
N GLY A 271 34.14 9.36 -9.85
CA GLY A 271 35.07 8.56 -9.05
C GLY A 271 36.54 8.88 -9.35
N GLU A 272 36.93 8.93 -10.62
CA GLU A 272 38.29 9.35 -11.04
C GLU A 272 38.64 10.76 -10.53
N LEU A 273 37.70 11.72 -10.64
CA LEU A 273 37.91 13.09 -10.17
C LEU A 273 38.05 13.16 -8.65
N ARG A 274 37.26 12.38 -7.92
CA ARG A 274 37.34 12.29 -6.46
C ARG A 274 38.67 11.69 -6.03
N ASP A 275 39.12 10.61 -6.66
CA ASP A 275 40.39 9.96 -6.34
C ASP A 275 41.58 10.88 -6.66
N ALA A 276 41.51 11.64 -7.77
CA ALA A 276 42.48 12.67 -8.10
C ALA A 276 42.49 13.83 -7.08
N CYS A 277 41.31 14.24 -6.59
CA CYS A 277 41.19 15.26 -5.55
C CYS A 277 41.81 14.80 -4.22
N VAL A 278 41.56 13.54 -3.83
CA VAL A 278 42.17 12.94 -2.64
C VAL A 278 43.69 12.86 -2.79
N ALA A 279 44.20 12.39 -3.94
CA ALA A 279 45.64 12.31 -4.19
C ALA A 279 46.35 13.68 -4.16
N GLU A 280 45.65 14.75 -4.57
CA GLU A 280 46.20 16.11 -4.58
C GLU A 280 46.27 16.72 -3.18
N PHE A 281 45.21 16.60 -2.37
CA PHE A 281 45.09 17.32 -1.10
C PHE A 281 45.41 16.46 0.12
N ALA A 282 45.08 15.17 0.12
CA ALA A 282 45.37 14.25 1.23
C ALA A 282 46.69 13.50 0.99
N THR A 283 47.79 14.24 0.88
CA THR A 283 49.11 13.70 0.52
C THR A 283 49.72 12.80 1.60
N GLY A 284 49.19 12.84 2.82
CA GLY A 284 49.74 12.14 4.00
C GLY A 284 50.97 12.82 4.61
N GLU A 285 51.36 14.00 4.11
CA GLU A 285 52.40 14.84 4.71
C GLU A 285 51.87 15.54 5.98
N ASP A 286 52.77 15.93 6.89
CA ASP A 286 52.41 16.67 8.11
C ASP A 286 51.64 17.96 7.76
N GLY A 287 50.39 18.04 8.19
CA GLY A 287 49.49 19.17 7.93
C GLY A 287 48.58 19.02 6.71
N ALA A 288 48.69 17.92 5.95
CA ALA A 288 47.73 17.60 4.91
C ALA A 288 46.36 17.21 5.52
N PRO A 289 45.24 17.64 4.90
CA PRO A 289 43.90 17.19 5.27
C PRO A 289 43.74 15.67 5.20
N GLU A 290 42.86 15.12 6.04
CA GLU A 290 42.52 13.70 5.99
C GLU A 290 41.72 13.38 4.73
N ALA A 291 41.89 12.16 4.20
CA ALA A 291 41.23 11.75 2.96
C ALA A 291 39.69 11.86 3.02
N ASP A 292 39.10 11.60 4.19
CA ASP A 292 37.64 11.68 4.36
C ASP A 292 37.15 13.14 4.42
N GLU A 293 37.93 14.06 4.99
CA GLU A 293 37.62 15.50 4.93
C GLU A 293 37.60 15.99 3.47
N VAL A 294 38.60 15.58 2.67
CA VAL A 294 38.68 15.94 1.25
C VAL A 294 37.48 15.40 0.47
N LYS A 295 37.09 14.13 0.70
CA LYS A 295 35.92 13.52 0.05
C LYS A 295 34.61 14.22 0.43
N ASP A 296 34.44 14.58 1.69
CA ASP A 296 33.24 15.29 2.17
C ASP A 296 33.13 16.69 1.54
N LEU A 297 34.24 17.42 1.44
CA LEU A 297 34.27 18.72 0.76
C LEU A 297 34.04 18.59 -0.75
N PHE A 298 34.61 17.58 -1.39
CA PHE A 298 34.38 17.27 -2.79
C PHE A 298 32.88 17.02 -3.04
N GLY A 299 32.21 16.20 -2.22
CA GLY A 299 30.77 15.95 -2.33
C GLY A 299 29.90 17.21 -2.13
N LYS A 300 30.32 18.14 -1.26
CA LYS A 300 29.64 19.44 -1.12
C LYS A 300 29.78 20.31 -2.38
N ILE A 301 30.95 20.28 -3.02
CA ILE A 301 31.21 21.03 -4.26
C ILE A 301 30.43 20.43 -5.42
N GLU A 302 30.45 19.10 -5.55
CA GLU A 302 29.61 18.32 -6.48
C GLU A 302 28.15 18.78 -6.39
N LYS A 303 27.58 18.79 -5.17
CA LYS A 303 26.22 19.29 -4.92
C LYS A 303 26.02 20.72 -5.41
N SER A 304 26.95 21.62 -5.09
CA SER A 304 26.84 23.03 -5.50
C SER A 304 26.90 23.22 -7.02
N VAL A 305 27.74 22.46 -7.73
CA VAL A 305 27.93 22.57 -9.18
C VAL A 305 26.67 22.15 -9.92
N VAL A 306 26.08 21.01 -9.53
CA VAL A 306 24.87 20.48 -10.16
C VAL A 306 23.67 21.40 -9.90
N ARG A 307 23.50 21.85 -8.65
CA ARG A 307 22.39 22.74 -8.28
C ARG A 307 22.44 24.05 -9.03
N GLU A 308 23.61 24.70 -9.07
CA GLU A 308 23.78 25.96 -9.79
C GLU A 308 23.49 25.81 -11.28
N ALA A 309 23.88 24.68 -11.90
CA ALA A 309 23.55 24.39 -13.29
C ALA A 309 22.03 24.33 -13.51
N VAL A 310 21.31 23.63 -12.63
CA VAL A 310 19.84 23.48 -12.69
C VAL A 310 19.13 24.83 -12.53
N VAL A 311 19.47 25.62 -11.52
CA VAL A 311 18.78 26.91 -11.27
C VAL A 311 19.18 28.02 -12.25
N SER A 312 20.35 27.90 -12.89
CA SER A 312 20.78 28.81 -13.97
C SER A 312 20.18 28.47 -15.35
N GLY A 313 19.31 27.44 -15.44
CA GLY A 313 18.65 27.07 -16.69
C GLY A 313 19.56 26.36 -17.70
N LYS A 314 20.70 25.80 -17.26
CA LYS A 314 21.45 24.86 -18.10
C LYS A 314 20.65 23.56 -18.28
N PRO A 315 20.92 22.78 -19.34
CA PRO A 315 20.39 21.43 -19.44
C PRO A 315 20.71 20.62 -18.18
N ARG A 316 19.80 19.73 -17.80
CA ARG A 316 19.98 18.80 -16.68
C ARG A 316 21.15 17.85 -16.96
N ILE A 317 21.48 17.00 -15.98
CA ILE A 317 22.57 16.02 -16.04
C ILE A 317 22.50 15.15 -17.31
N ASP A 318 21.28 14.78 -17.72
CA ASP A 318 21.02 13.97 -18.91
C ASP A 318 20.64 14.79 -20.17
N GLY A 319 20.82 16.12 -20.12
CA GLY A 319 20.54 17.04 -21.22
C GLY A 319 19.07 17.47 -21.36
N ARG A 320 18.15 16.96 -20.54
CA ARG A 320 16.73 17.32 -20.61
C ARG A 320 16.45 18.75 -20.14
N ALA A 321 15.34 19.30 -20.63
CA ALA A 321 14.70 20.46 -20.01
C ALA A 321 14.12 20.10 -18.63
N LEU A 322 13.81 21.13 -17.83
CA LEU A 322 13.28 20.96 -16.48
C LEU A 322 11.93 20.24 -16.45
N ASP A 323 11.09 20.43 -17.46
CA ASP A 323 9.74 19.87 -17.60
C ASP A 323 9.68 18.55 -18.39
N ALA A 324 10.78 18.17 -19.06
CA ALA A 324 10.82 16.99 -19.92
C ALA A 324 10.89 15.68 -19.12
N VAL A 325 10.02 14.72 -19.49
CA VAL A 325 10.03 13.34 -19.00
C VAL A 325 10.98 12.49 -19.85
N ARG A 326 11.64 11.48 -19.27
CA ARG A 326 12.50 10.54 -20.01
C ARG A 326 11.69 9.71 -21.00
N ALA A 327 12.37 9.11 -21.97
CA ALA A 327 11.75 8.16 -22.91
C ALA A 327 11.07 7.01 -22.15
N ILE A 328 9.88 6.63 -22.60
CA ILE A 328 9.06 5.58 -22.00
C ILE A 328 8.85 4.47 -23.02
N ASP A 329 9.06 3.22 -22.60
CA ASP A 329 8.70 2.02 -23.34
C ASP A 329 7.76 1.18 -22.46
N CYS A 330 6.64 0.75 -23.05
CA CYS A 330 5.56 0.08 -22.36
C CYS A 330 5.22 -1.21 -23.11
N GLN A 331 5.27 -2.34 -22.41
CA GLN A 331 4.89 -3.65 -22.94
C GLN A 331 3.95 -4.35 -21.96
N VAL A 332 3.00 -5.14 -22.50
CA VAL A 332 2.05 -5.95 -21.72
C VAL A 332 2.09 -7.40 -22.19
N GLY A 333 1.64 -8.35 -21.35
CA GLY A 333 1.66 -9.77 -21.69
C GLY A 333 3.06 -10.35 -21.88
N THR A 334 4.07 -9.79 -21.20
CA THR A 334 5.49 -10.16 -21.35
C THR A 334 5.84 -11.53 -20.75
N LEU A 335 5.01 -12.03 -19.82
CA LEU A 335 5.21 -13.33 -19.16
C LEU A 335 4.05 -14.29 -19.49
N ALA A 336 4.37 -15.42 -20.12
CA ALA A 336 3.36 -16.32 -20.72
C ALA A 336 2.42 -17.03 -19.74
N LYS A 337 2.77 -17.12 -18.45
CA LYS A 337 2.02 -17.88 -17.43
C LYS A 337 1.39 -17.02 -16.32
N THR A 338 1.69 -15.74 -16.28
CA THR A 338 1.05 -14.81 -15.35
C THR A 338 -0.36 -14.48 -15.82
N HIS A 339 -1.25 -14.07 -14.92
CA HIS A 339 -2.61 -13.69 -15.32
C HIS A 339 -2.60 -12.32 -16.01
N GLY A 340 -1.75 -11.40 -15.57
CA GLY A 340 -1.37 -10.21 -16.32
C GLY A 340 0.06 -9.81 -16.02
N SER A 341 0.73 -9.19 -16.98
CA SER A 341 2.11 -8.72 -16.84
C SER A 341 2.36 -7.45 -17.63
N ALA A 342 3.25 -6.61 -17.11
CA ALA A 342 3.74 -5.42 -17.78
C ALA A 342 5.24 -5.26 -17.56
N LEU A 343 5.92 -4.79 -18.60
CA LEU A 343 7.27 -4.21 -18.50
C LEU A 343 7.13 -2.71 -18.76
N PHE A 344 7.31 -1.92 -17.71
CA PHE A 344 7.32 -0.47 -17.80
C PHE A 344 8.75 0.04 -17.64
N THR A 345 9.26 0.72 -18.66
CA THR A 345 10.60 1.32 -18.67
C THR A 345 10.50 2.82 -18.90
N ARG A 346 11.10 3.62 -18.01
CA ARG A 346 11.21 5.08 -18.14
C ARG A 346 12.66 5.51 -17.93
N GLY A 347 13.35 5.82 -19.02
CA GLY A 347 14.82 5.94 -19.03
C GLY A 347 15.46 4.69 -18.41
N GLU A 348 16.37 4.88 -17.46
CA GLU A 348 17.04 3.80 -16.71
C GLU A 348 16.27 3.41 -15.42
N THR A 349 14.93 3.46 -15.46
CA THR A 349 14.06 2.98 -14.37
C THR A 349 13.05 2.01 -14.94
N GLN A 350 13.13 0.75 -14.52
CA GLN A 350 12.36 -0.34 -15.11
C GLN A 350 11.73 -1.22 -14.03
N ALA A 351 10.47 -1.60 -14.27
CA ALA A 351 9.73 -2.51 -13.42
C ALA A 351 9.08 -3.61 -14.26
N ILE A 352 9.31 -4.87 -13.88
CA ILE A 352 8.45 -5.98 -14.27
C ILE A 352 7.35 -6.07 -13.23
N VAL A 353 6.11 -5.89 -13.66
CA VAL A 353 4.94 -5.95 -12.77
C VAL A 353 4.03 -7.07 -13.20
N THR A 354 3.56 -7.85 -12.24
CA THR A 354 2.67 -9.01 -12.47
C THR A 354 1.43 -8.89 -11.63
N ALA A 355 0.28 -9.22 -12.21
CA ALA A 355 -1.00 -9.34 -11.53
C ALA A 355 -1.41 -10.82 -11.47
N THR A 356 -1.81 -11.27 -10.29
CA THR A 356 -2.31 -12.62 -10.00
C THR A 356 -3.69 -12.50 -9.36
N LEU A 357 -4.63 -13.25 -9.89
CA LEU A 357 -6.02 -13.32 -9.45
C LEU A 357 -6.22 -14.62 -8.65
N GLY A 358 -6.87 -14.52 -7.50
CA GLY A 358 -7.19 -15.64 -6.62
C GLY A 358 -8.65 -15.60 -6.18
N GLY A 359 -9.11 -16.67 -5.53
CA GLY A 359 -10.45 -16.71 -4.94
C GLY A 359 -10.53 -15.87 -3.67
N MET A 360 -11.71 -15.79 -3.06
CA MET A 360 -11.93 -15.03 -1.82
C MET A 360 -11.10 -15.54 -0.63
N ARG A 361 -10.72 -16.83 -0.64
CA ARG A 361 -9.87 -17.44 0.40
C ARG A 361 -8.40 -17.03 0.33
N ASP A 362 -7.95 -16.49 -0.80
CA ASP A 362 -6.58 -16.00 -0.98
C ASP A 362 -6.36 -14.61 -0.36
N ALA A 363 -7.43 -13.99 0.16
CA ALA A 363 -7.37 -12.69 0.81
C ALA A 363 -6.45 -12.72 2.03
N GLN A 364 -5.68 -11.64 2.21
CA GLN A 364 -4.77 -11.54 3.34
C GLN A 364 -5.56 -11.17 4.60
N PHE A 365 -5.50 -12.01 5.63
CA PHE A 365 -6.06 -11.66 6.94
C PHE A 365 -5.13 -10.69 7.67
N ILE A 366 -5.65 -9.51 8.00
CA ILE A 366 -4.94 -8.47 8.75
C ILE A 366 -5.53 -8.41 10.16
N ASP A 367 -4.69 -8.71 11.17
CA ASP A 367 -5.03 -8.54 12.58
C ASP A 367 -4.55 -7.17 13.09
N ALA A 368 -5.27 -6.11 12.73
CA ALA A 368 -4.95 -4.73 13.10
C ALA A 368 -5.55 -4.35 14.47
N LEU A 369 -5.13 -3.23 15.07
CA LEU A 369 -5.60 -2.81 16.40
C LEU A 369 -7.11 -2.53 16.45
N GLU A 370 -7.62 -1.82 15.44
CA GLU A 370 -9.02 -1.41 15.25
C GLU A 370 -9.97 -2.60 15.08
N GLY A 371 -9.47 -3.69 14.50
CA GLY A 371 -10.24 -4.89 14.21
C GLY A 371 -9.56 -5.73 13.15
N SER A 372 -9.88 -7.02 13.13
CA SER A 372 -9.36 -7.89 12.08
C SER A 372 -10.23 -7.79 10.83
N HIS A 373 -9.60 -7.72 9.65
CA HIS A 373 -10.28 -7.65 8.36
C HIS A 373 -9.54 -8.49 7.30
N GLN A 374 -10.19 -8.69 6.15
CA GLN A 374 -9.61 -9.36 5.00
C GLN A 374 -9.26 -8.32 3.93
N ASP A 375 -8.03 -8.36 3.46
CA ASP A 375 -7.53 -7.49 2.42
C ASP A 375 -7.48 -8.26 1.10
N HIS A 376 -8.31 -7.83 0.15
CA HIS A 376 -8.44 -8.44 -1.17
C HIS A 376 -7.48 -7.83 -2.20
N PHE A 377 -6.76 -6.77 -1.86
CA PHE A 377 -5.83 -6.12 -2.77
C PHE A 377 -4.43 -5.97 -2.16
N MET A 378 -3.51 -6.82 -2.61
CA MET A 378 -2.12 -6.83 -2.15
C MET A 378 -1.22 -6.24 -3.23
N LEU A 379 -0.35 -5.30 -2.87
CA LEU A 379 0.72 -4.81 -3.75
C LEU A 379 2.08 -4.94 -3.04
N GLN A 380 2.91 -5.82 -3.59
CA GLN A 380 4.25 -6.11 -3.10
C GLN A 380 5.28 -5.46 -4.02
N TYR A 381 6.29 -4.85 -3.43
CA TYR A 381 7.35 -4.14 -4.14
C TYR A 381 8.70 -4.70 -3.69
N ASN A 382 9.55 -5.05 -4.65
CA ASN A 382 10.87 -5.62 -4.42
C ASN A 382 11.94 -4.78 -5.12
N PHE A 383 13.02 -4.46 -4.41
CA PHE A 383 14.15 -3.66 -4.89
C PHE A 383 15.46 -4.45 -4.76
N PRO A 384 15.72 -5.39 -5.67
CA PRO A 384 16.91 -6.21 -5.62
C PRO A 384 18.17 -5.39 -5.91
N PRO A 385 19.33 -5.71 -5.30
CA PRO A 385 20.53 -4.88 -5.41
C PRO A 385 21.08 -4.75 -6.83
N TYR A 386 20.81 -5.72 -7.71
CA TYR A 386 21.26 -5.67 -9.10
C TYR A 386 20.63 -4.51 -9.89
N CYS A 387 19.45 -4.00 -9.49
CA CYS A 387 18.77 -2.93 -10.23
C CYS A 387 19.50 -1.58 -10.17
N VAL A 388 20.45 -1.44 -9.24
CA VAL A 388 21.35 -0.29 -9.12
C VAL A 388 22.81 -0.65 -9.43
N GLY A 389 23.07 -1.86 -9.92
CA GLY A 389 24.42 -2.35 -10.21
C GLY A 389 25.24 -2.72 -8.97
N GLU A 390 24.60 -2.98 -7.83
CA GLU A 390 25.26 -3.30 -6.57
C GLU A 390 25.07 -4.79 -6.17
N THR A 391 25.82 -5.23 -5.16
CA THR A 391 25.59 -6.51 -4.48
C THR A 391 25.04 -6.26 -3.09
N GLY A 392 24.26 -7.20 -2.56
CA GLY A 392 23.70 -7.06 -1.21
C GLY A 392 22.93 -8.29 -0.77
N PHE A 393 22.60 -8.35 0.51
CA PHE A 393 21.76 -9.41 1.06
C PHE A 393 20.36 -9.32 0.47
N ILE A 394 19.91 -10.42 -0.14
CA ILE A 394 18.53 -10.65 -0.56
C ILE A 394 17.82 -11.41 0.56
N GLY A 395 16.67 -10.92 1.00
CA GLY A 395 15.95 -11.49 2.14
C GLY A 395 14.56 -10.88 2.28
N SER A 396 14.10 -10.70 3.51
CA SER A 396 12.80 -10.07 3.77
C SER A 396 12.78 -8.60 3.32
N PRO A 397 11.64 -8.09 2.82
CA PRO A 397 11.50 -6.71 2.38
C PRO A 397 11.91 -5.72 3.47
N LYS A 398 12.72 -4.72 3.09
CA LYS A 398 13.15 -3.63 3.96
C LYS A 398 12.03 -2.60 4.13
N ARG A 399 12.17 -1.70 5.10
CA ARG A 399 11.20 -0.60 5.33
C ARG A 399 10.89 0.18 4.06
N ARG A 400 11.90 0.48 3.23
CA ARG A 400 11.72 1.22 1.98
C ARG A 400 10.89 0.46 0.96
N GLU A 401 11.10 -0.84 0.83
CA GLU A 401 10.35 -1.69 -0.08
C GLU A 401 8.87 -1.73 0.32
N ILE A 402 8.59 -1.92 1.61
CA ILE A 402 7.22 -1.87 2.16
C ILE A 402 6.58 -0.49 1.94
N GLY A 403 7.32 0.59 2.23
CA GLY A 403 6.83 1.96 2.03
C GLY A 403 6.54 2.31 0.57
N HIS A 404 7.40 1.88 -0.35
CA HIS A 404 7.19 2.08 -1.79
C HIS A 404 6.03 1.24 -2.32
N GLY A 405 5.88 0.00 -1.86
CA GLY A 405 4.73 -0.85 -2.16
C GLY A 405 3.42 -0.21 -1.69
N ARG A 406 3.38 0.31 -0.45
CA ARG A 406 2.19 1.02 0.04
C ARG A 406 1.90 2.30 -0.76
N LEU A 407 2.92 3.08 -1.12
CA LEU A 407 2.73 4.27 -1.97
C LEU A 407 2.15 3.87 -3.34
N ALA A 408 2.69 2.82 -3.95
CA ALA A 408 2.18 2.34 -5.24
C ALA A 408 0.74 1.83 -5.13
N ARG A 409 0.41 1.13 -4.04
CA ARG A 409 -0.96 0.67 -3.74
C ARG A 409 -1.92 1.86 -3.66
N ARG A 410 -1.61 2.85 -2.83
CA ARG A 410 -2.39 4.11 -2.71
C ARG A 410 -2.60 4.78 -4.05
N GLY A 411 -1.59 4.74 -4.91
CA GLY A 411 -1.67 5.30 -6.26
C GLY A 411 -2.74 4.64 -7.13
N VAL A 412 -3.05 3.35 -6.97
CA VAL A 412 -3.97 2.62 -7.84
C VAL A 412 -5.27 2.19 -7.17
N GLU A 413 -5.33 2.12 -5.83
CA GLU A 413 -6.46 1.57 -5.07
C GLU A 413 -7.79 2.25 -5.40
N ALA A 414 -7.79 3.56 -5.64
CA ALA A 414 -8.99 4.33 -6.02
C ALA A 414 -9.64 3.91 -7.36
N VAL A 415 -8.91 3.24 -8.25
CA VAL A 415 -9.45 2.75 -9.53
C VAL A 415 -9.66 1.24 -9.58
N VAL A 416 -9.27 0.52 -8.53
CA VAL A 416 -9.49 -0.93 -8.42
C VAL A 416 -10.98 -1.18 -8.16
N PRO A 417 -11.62 -2.11 -8.89
CA PRO A 417 -13.03 -2.41 -8.70
C PRO A 417 -13.30 -2.98 -7.30
N SER A 418 -14.53 -2.80 -6.83
CA SER A 418 -14.99 -3.42 -5.59
C SER A 418 -15.01 -4.95 -5.71
N VAL A 419 -14.96 -5.64 -4.57
CA VAL A 419 -15.13 -7.11 -4.52
C VAL A 419 -16.50 -7.53 -5.05
N GLN A 420 -17.51 -6.68 -4.96
CA GLN A 420 -18.85 -6.95 -5.51
C GLN A 420 -18.83 -6.95 -7.04
N ASP A 421 -18.11 -6.01 -7.65
CA ASP A 421 -18.06 -5.85 -9.12
C ASP A 421 -17.05 -6.81 -9.77
N PHE A 422 -15.97 -7.13 -9.07
CA PHE A 422 -14.93 -8.04 -9.54
C PHE A 422 -14.49 -8.94 -8.38
N PRO A 423 -15.18 -10.07 -8.13
CA PRO A 423 -15.01 -10.89 -6.94
C PRO A 423 -13.76 -11.79 -7.04
N TYR A 424 -12.60 -11.16 -7.09
CA TYR A 424 -11.30 -11.79 -7.08
C TYR A 424 -10.45 -11.13 -6.00
N THR A 425 -9.60 -11.93 -5.36
CA THR A 425 -8.46 -11.40 -4.63
C THR A 425 -7.36 -11.08 -5.64
N ILE A 426 -6.79 -9.87 -5.57
CA ILE A 426 -5.79 -9.38 -6.50
C ILE A 426 -4.45 -9.25 -5.77
N ARG A 427 -3.43 -9.95 -6.27
CA ARG A 427 -2.04 -9.79 -5.84
C ARG A 427 -1.21 -9.20 -6.96
N VAL A 428 -0.55 -8.09 -6.69
CA VAL A 428 0.40 -7.45 -7.58
C VAL A 428 1.81 -7.57 -6.99
N VAL A 429 2.78 -7.92 -7.82
CA VAL A 429 4.20 -7.89 -7.45
C VAL A 429 4.94 -7.04 -8.48
N SER A 430 5.62 -6.00 -8.01
CA SER A 430 6.53 -5.16 -8.79
C SER A 430 7.98 -5.51 -8.46
N GLU A 431 8.67 -6.07 -9.44
CA GLU A 431 10.12 -6.35 -9.41
C GLU A 431 10.86 -5.22 -10.13
N ILE A 432 11.66 -4.46 -9.39
CA ILE A 432 12.47 -3.39 -9.99
C ILE A 432 13.72 -3.99 -10.61
N THR A 433 13.87 -3.84 -11.93
CA THR A 433 15.00 -4.40 -12.68
C THR A 433 16.08 -3.36 -13.00
N GLU A 434 15.70 -2.08 -13.07
CA GLU A 434 16.62 -0.93 -13.20
C GLU A 434 16.12 0.24 -12.36
N SER A 435 17.02 1.02 -11.76
CA SER A 435 16.65 2.20 -10.98
C SER A 435 17.65 3.36 -11.08
N ASN A 436 17.23 4.40 -11.80
CA ASN A 436 17.85 5.72 -11.81
C ASN A 436 16.80 6.83 -11.61
N GLY A 437 15.77 6.57 -10.82
CA GLY A 437 14.65 7.47 -10.62
C GLY A 437 13.61 6.79 -9.75
N SER A 438 12.43 7.39 -9.63
CA SER A 438 11.38 6.82 -8.79
C SER A 438 10.81 5.53 -9.37
N SER A 439 11.38 4.42 -8.92
CA SER A 439 10.89 3.07 -9.14
C SER A 439 9.51 2.85 -8.53
N SER A 440 9.14 3.56 -7.46
CA SER A 440 7.78 3.49 -6.89
C SER A 440 6.72 4.01 -7.87
N MET A 441 7.02 5.05 -8.64
CA MET A 441 6.11 5.55 -9.68
C MET A 441 6.11 4.66 -10.92
N ALA A 442 7.24 4.04 -11.26
CA ALA A 442 7.27 2.99 -12.28
C ALA A 442 6.39 1.78 -11.89
N SER A 443 6.37 1.41 -10.60
CA SER A 443 5.45 0.39 -10.07
C SER A 443 4.00 0.78 -10.23
N VAL A 444 3.60 2.03 -9.94
CA VAL A 444 2.21 2.50 -10.19
C VAL A 444 1.81 2.30 -11.64
N CYS A 445 2.64 2.79 -12.57
CA CYS A 445 2.38 2.67 -14.01
C CYS A 445 2.30 1.21 -14.46
N GLY A 446 3.29 0.39 -14.08
CA GLY A 446 3.32 -1.03 -14.41
C GLY A 446 2.18 -1.81 -13.76
N THR A 447 1.73 -1.45 -12.56
CA THR A 447 0.55 -2.04 -11.91
C THR A 447 -0.72 -1.72 -12.67
N SER A 448 -0.93 -0.46 -13.05
CA SER A 448 -2.09 -0.09 -13.87
C SER A 448 -2.15 -0.91 -15.16
N MET A 449 -1.01 -1.07 -15.86
CA MET A 449 -0.93 -1.88 -17.07
C MET A 449 -1.13 -3.38 -16.82
N ALA A 450 -0.50 -3.95 -15.79
CA ALA A 450 -0.59 -5.38 -15.49
C ALA A 450 -2.00 -5.79 -15.02
N LEU A 451 -2.71 -4.92 -14.30
CA LEU A 451 -4.10 -5.14 -13.91
C LEU A 451 -5.04 -5.11 -15.13
N MET A 452 -4.87 -4.13 -16.03
CA MET A 452 -5.62 -4.07 -17.28
C MET A 452 -5.34 -5.30 -18.17
N ASP A 453 -4.08 -5.73 -18.26
CA ASP A 453 -3.68 -6.94 -18.99
C ASP A 453 -4.26 -8.22 -18.37
N ALA A 454 -4.47 -8.25 -17.04
CA ALA A 454 -5.13 -9.35 -16.35
C ALA A 454 -6.66 -9.36 -16.50
N GLY A 455 -7.25 -8.37 -17.18
CA GLY A 455 -8.70 -8.23 -17.34
C GLY A 455 -9.40 -7.64 -16.10
N VAL A 456 -8.67 -7.04 -15.16
CA VAL A 456 -9.27 -6.35 -14.01
C VAL A 456 -9.93 -5.06 -14.52
N PRO A 457 -11.24 -4.85 -14.34
CA PRO A 457 -11.97 -3.70 -14.89
C PRO A 457 -11.69 -2.43 -14.07
N LEU A 458 -10.51 -1.82 -14.28
CA LEU A 458 -10.17 -0.55 -13.66
C LEU A 458 -11.10 0.55 -14.15
N THR A 459 -11.48 1.48 -13.26
CA THR A 459 -12.36 2.60 -13.65
C THR A 459 -11.64 3.65 -14.51
N ALA A 460 -10.31 3.69 -14.47
CA ALA A 460 -9.42 4.47 -15.33
C ALA A 460 -7.95 3.99 -15.18
N PRO A 461 -7.09 4.19 -16.21
CA PRO A 461 -5.65 3.97 -16.07
C PRO A 461 -5.00 5.05 -15.17
N VAL A 462 -3.96 4.66 -14.44
CA VAL A 462 -3.24 5.51 -13.48
C VAL A 462 -1.77 5.60 -13.85
N ALA A 463 -1.23 6.82 -13.88
CA ALA A 463 0.20 7.07 -14.02
C ALA A 463 0.78 7.74 -12.78
N GLY A 464 2.09 7.61 -12.61
CA GLY A 464 2.84 8.24 -11.54
C GLY A 464 4.09 8.98 -12.03
N ILE A 465 4.39 10.14 -11.44
CA ILE A 465 5.59 10.91 -11.71
C ILE A 465 6.30 11.28 -10.41
N ALA A 466 7.64 11.29 -10.45
CA ALA A 466 8.44 11.85 -9.38
C ALA A 466 9.03 13.18 -9.81
N MET A 467 8.98 14.11 -8.90
CA MET A 467 9.30 15.51 -9.09
C MET A 467 10.31 15.92 -8.04
N GLY A 468 11.15 16.89 -8.39
CA GLY A 468 12.10 17.46 -7.47
C GLY A 468 12.08 18.97 -7.54
N LEU A 469 12.66 19.58 -6.52
CA LEU A 469 12.84 21.02 -6.48
C LEU A 469 14.20 21.35 -5.88
N VAL A 470 14.88 22.30 -6.52
CA VAL A 470 16.11 22.92 -6.04
C VAL A 470 15.80 24.38 -5.77
N LYS A 471 16.15 24.88 -4.58
CA LYS A 471 15.99 26.28 -4.20
C LYS A 471 17.26 26.79 -3.53
N GLU A 472 17.82 27.85 -4.08
CA GLU A 472 18.99 28.52 -3.53
C GLU A 472 18.60 29.56 -2.46
N GLU A 473 19.58 29.95 -1.66
CA GLU A 473 19.42 30.94 -0.58
C GLU A 473 19.04 32.32 -1.12
N ASP A 474 19.45 32.64 -2.36
CA ASP A 474 19.11 33.89 -3.06
C ASP A 474 17.66 33.95 -3.58
N GLY A 475 16.88 32.87 -3.41
CA GLY A 475 15.49 32.76 -3.81
C GLY A 475 15.25 32.16 -5.20
N ARG A 476 16.29 31.96 -6.02
CA ARG A 476 16.15 31.23 -7.29
C ARG A 476 15.75 29.78 -7.02
N TYR A 477 14.85 29.24 -7.83
CA TYR A 477 14.41 27.86 -7.72
C TYR A 477 14.08 27.25 -9.08
N ALA A 478 14.14 25.93 -9.15
CA ALA A 478 13.79 25.14 -10.33
C ALA A 478 12.97 23.91 -9.91
N VAL A 479 11.90 23.62 -10.66
CA VAL A 479 11.07 22.42 -10.51
C VAL A 479 11.46 21.42 -11.59
N LEU A 480 11.80 20.20 -11.19
CA LEU A 480 12.29 19.13 -12.06
C LEU A 480 11.21 18.06 -12.24
N SER A 481 10.85 17.76 -13.49
CA SER A 481 9.99 16.64 -13.86
C SER A 481 10.80 15.35 -14.03
N ASP A 482 10.25 14.23 -13.54
CA ASP A 482 10.83 12.89 -13.72
C ASP A 482 12.31 12.86 -13.31
N ILE A 483 12.54 13.05 -12.01
CA ILE A 483 13.88 13.19 -11.44
C ILE A 483 14.73 11.91 -11.54
N LEU A 484 16.03 12.13 -11.69
CA LEU A 484 17.08 11.12 -11.58
C LEU A 484 17.39 10.82 -10.11
N GLY A 485 18.11 9.71 -9.85
CA GLY A 485 18.61 9.41 -8.51
C GLY A 485 19.53 10.50 -7.95
N ASP A 486 20.37 11.09 -8.80
CA ASP A 486 21.25 12.20 -8.44
C ASP A 486 20.46 13.45 -8.04
N GLU A 487 19.40 13.77 -8.79
CA GLU A 487 18.59 14.98 -8.57
C GLU A 487 17.78 14.90 -7.28
N ASP A 488 17.34 13.71 -6.86
CA ASP A 488 16.72 13.47 -5.54
C ASP A 488 17.71 13.77 -4.40
N HIS A 489 18.93 13.22 -4.49
CA HIS A 489 19.95 13.41 -3.46
C HIS A 489 20.33 14.89 -3.28
N LEU A 490 20.33 15.64 -4.37
CA LEU A 490 20.77 17.02 -4.42
C LEU A 490 19.62 18.04 -4.22
N GLY A 491 18.38 17.62 -4.45
CA GLY A 491 17.17 18.42 -4.30
C GLY A 491 16.81 18.72 -2.85
N ASP A 492 16.03 19.80 -2.68
CA ASP A 492 15.54 20.30 -1.40
C ASP A 492 14.12 19.81 -1.08
N MET A 493 13.39 19.38 -2.09
CA MET A 493 12.11 18.71 -1.96
C MET A 493 12.03 17.63 -3.04
N ASP A 494 11.59 16.44 -2.65
CA ASP A 494 11.19 15.38 -3.56
C ASP A 494 9.71 15.07 -3.32
N PHE A 495 8.95 14.93 -4.39
CA PHE A 495 7.55 14.56 -4.28
C PHE A 495 7.09 13.67 -5.41
N LYS A 496 6.07 12.87 -5.14
CA LYS A 496 5.60 11.79 -5.99
C LYS A 496 4.10 11.96 -6.12
N VAL A 497 3.62 12.05 -7.35
CA VAL A 497 2.20 12.28 -7.66
C VAL A 497 1.72 11.14 -8.54
N ALA A 498 0.72 10.40 -8.06
CA ALA A 498 0.00 9.39 -8.82
C ALA A 498 -1.45 9.84 -9.02
N GLY A 499 -2.05 9.42 -10.14
CA GLY A 499 -3.39 9.83 -10.48
C GLY A 499 -3.81 9.40 -11.87
N THR A 500 -5.09 9.58 -12.14
CA THR A 500 -5.69 9.39 -13.46
C THR A 500 -5.65 10.73 -14.23
N ALA A 501 -6.33 10.77 -15.37
CA ALA A 501 -6.64 12.02 -16.05
C ALA A 501 -7.67 12.90 -15.31
N ARG A 502 -8.44 12.34 -14.38
CA ARG A 502 -9.49 13.06 -13.62
C ARG A 502 -8.96 13.74 -12.37
N GLY A 503 -7.96 13.15 -11.72
CA GLY A 503 -7.39 13.70 -10.50
C GLY A 503 -6.27 12.85 -9.90
N VAL A 504 -5.77 13.31 -8.75
CA VAL A 504 -4.74 12.69 -7.94
C VAL A 504 -5.34 11.56 -7.10
N THR A 505 -4.65 10.43 -7.09
CA THR A 505 -4.97 9.26 -6.25
C THR A 505 -4.00 9.07 -5.10
N ALA A 506 -2.74 9.53 -5.26
CA ALA A 506 -1.80 9.60 -4.15
C ALA A 506 -0.80 10.74 -4.35
N LEU A 507 -0.49 11.41 -3.24
CA LEU A 507 0.55 12.45 -3.16
C LEU A 507 1.46 12.15 -1.97
N GLN A 508 2.76 12.07 -2.23
CA GLN A 508 3.80 11.96 -1.21
C GLN A 508 4.80 13.11 -1.39
N MET A 509 5.10 13.85 -0.34
CA MET A 509 6.10 14.92 -0.34
C MET A 509 7.10 14.72 0.79
N ASP A 510 8.37 14.96 0.53
CA ASP A 510 9.45 15.04 1.50
C ASP A 510 10.22 16.34 1.25
N ILE A 511 10.20 17.23 2.24
CA ILE A 511 10.79 18.57 2.16
C ILE A 511 11.94 18.64 3.17
N LYS A 512 13.14 19.01 2.68
CA LYS A 512 14.41 19.00 3.42
C LYS A 512 14.82 20.40 3.91
N ILE A 513 14.13 21.46 3.47
CA ILE A 513 14.42 22.86 3.79
C ILE A 513 13.15 23.64 4.15
N GLU A 514 13.32 24.80 4.75
CA GLU A 514 12.23 25.76 4.93
C GLU A 514 12.04 26.66 3.68
N GLY A 515 10.89 27.33 3.59
CA GLY A 515 10.63 28.35 2.57
C GLY A 515 10.09 27.84 1.24
N ILE A 516 9.51 26.64 1.20
CA ILE A 516 8.67 26.18 0.09
C ILE A 516 7.28 26.80 0.27
N THR A 517 6.97 27.81 -0.54
CA THR A 517 5.70 28.55 -0.47
C THR A 517 4.56 27.78 -1.14
N GLU A 518 3.32 28.18 -0.85
CA GLU A 518 2.12 27.69 -1.54
C GLU A 518 2.24 27.84 -3.07
N GLU A 519 2.67 29.01 -3.55
CA GLU A 519 2.89 29.28 -4.99
C GLU A 519 3.90 28.31 -5.62
N ILE A 520 4.97 27.96 -4.89
CA ILE A 520 5.96 26.99 -5.36
C ILE A 520 5.32 25.59 -5.45
N MET A 521 4.53 25.18 -4.45
CA MET A 521 3.84 23.89 -4.45
C MET A 521 2.81 23.79 -5.57
N GLU A 522 2.01 24.84 -5.80
CA GLU A 522 1.02 24.91 -6.87
C GLU A 522 1.67 24.74 -8.24
N LYS A 523 2.74 25.51 -8.51
CA LYS A 523 3.52 25.38 -9.75
C LYS A 523 4.08 23.96 -9.91
N ALA A 524 4.57 23.37 -8.83
CA ALA A 524 5.16 22.04 -8.85
C ALA A 524 4.10 20.95 -9.13
N LEU A 525 2.91 21.05 -8.54
CA LEU A 525 1.79 20.14 -8.79
C LEU A 525 1.24 20.28 -10.22
N ASN A 526 1.15 21.50 -10.75
CA ASN A 526 0.72 21.73 -12.13
C ASN A 526 1.71 21.13 -13.15
N GLN A 527 3.02 21.28 -12.91
CA GLN A 527 4.03 20.63 -13.74
C GLN A 527 3.98 19.09 -13.61
N ALA A 528 3.69 18.58 -12.40
CA ALA A 528 3.49 17.15 -12.17
C ALA A 528 2.26 16.60 -12.89
N ASN A 529 1.15 17.35 -12.92
CA ASN A 529 -0.06 17.01 -13.67
C ASN A 529 0.27 16.83 -15.17
N ALA A 530 0.93 17.81 -15.78
CA ALA A 530 1.34 17.74 -17.19
C ALA A 530 2.24 16.53 -17.47
N GLY A 531 3.24 16.28 -16.61
CA GLY A 531 4.12 15.13 -16.74
C GLY A 531 3.41 13.79 -16.55
N ARG A 532 2.49 13.70 -15.58
CA ARG A 532 1.65 12.51 -15.32
C ARG A 532 0.77 12.18 -16.53
N LEU A 533 0.10 13.18 -17.11
CA LEU A 533 -0.72 13.01 -18.31
C LEU A 533 0.09 12.57 -19.53
N HIS A 534 1.31 13.09 -19.68
CA HIS A 534 2.23 12.64 -20.72
C HIS A 534 2.57 11.15 -20.56
N ILE A 535 2.96 10.72 -19.35
CA ILE A 535 3.26 9.30 -19.04
C ILE A 535 2.03 8.42 -19.30
N LEU A 536 0.85 8.85 -18.87
CA LEU A 536 -0.40 8.14 -19.12
C LEU A 536 -0.68 7.97 -20.62
N GLY A 537 -0.40 9.02 -21.41
CA GLY A 537 -0.50 8.97 -22.86
C GLY A 537 0.44 7.94 -23.50
N GLU A 538 1.67 7.79 -22.99
CA GLU A 538 2.61 6.75 -23.44
C GLU A 538 2.13 5.34 -23.05
N MET A 539 1.61 5.16 -21.83
CA MET A 539 1.04 3.88 -21.38
C MET A 539 -0.13 3.42 -22.24
N ASN A 540 -1.03 4.36 -22.56
CA ASN A 540 -2.23 4.10 -23.37
C ASN A 540 -1.91 3.59 -24.79
N LYS A 541 -0.67 3.81 -25.29
CA LYS A 541 -0.23 3.23 -26.58
C LYS A 541 -0.02 1.72 -26.50
N ALA A 542 0.30 1.19 -25.33
CA ALA A 542 0.44 -0.25 -25.09
C ALA A 542 -0.87 -0.89 -24.63
N ILE A 543 -1.58 -0.25 -23.69
CA ILE A 543 -2.89 -0.68 -23.20
C ILE A 543 -3.65 0.54 -22.65
N ALA A 544 -4.81 0.87 -23.25
CA ALA A 544 -5.61 2.03 -22.86
C ALA A 544 -6.80 1.67 -21.95
N GLU A 545 -7.27 0.43 -22.03
CA GLU A 545 -8.43 -0.10 -21.32
C GLU A 545 -8.14 -1.55 -20.91
N SER A 546 -8.81 -2.02 -19.86
CA SER A 546 -8.73 -3.42 -19.43
C SER A 546 -9.16 -4.38 -20.53
N ARG A 547 -8.51 -5.54 -20.61
CA ARG A 547 -9.01 -6.64 -21.44
C ARG A 547 -10.43 -7.02 -21.00
N SER A 548 -11.27 -7.40 -21.96
CA SER A 548 -12.67 -7.77 -21.71
C SER A 548 -12.84 -9.08 -20.94
N GLU A 549 -11.83 -9.94 -20.97
CA GLU A 549 -11.81 -11.24 -20.32
C GLU A 549 -10.54 -11.38 -19.49
N VAL A 550 -10.64 -12.13 -18.40
CA VAL A 550 -9.47 -12.54 -17.61
C VAL A 550 -8.63 -13.56 -18.39
N SER A 551 -7.34 -13.64 -18.10
CA SER A 551 -6.44 -14.62 -18.75
C SER A 551 -6.94 -16.06 -18.61
N ASP A 552 -6.73 -16.89 -19.63
CA ASP A 552 -6.96 -18.35 -19.56
C ASP A 552 -6.14 -19.04 -18.45
N ASN A 553 -5.05 -18.41 -17.98
CA ASN A 553 -4.28 -18.91 -16.85
C ASN A 553 -4.89 -18.52 -15.49
N ALA A 554 -5.84 -17.59 -15.45
CA ALA A 554 -6.47 -17.14 -14.22
C ALA A 554 -7.57 -18.13 -13.78
N PRO A 555 -7.86 -18.23 -12.48
CA PRO A 555 -8.99 -19.00 -11.99
C PRO A 555 -10.29 -18.55 -12.66
N THR A 556 -10.99 -19.50 -13.27
CA THR A 556 -12.31 -19.26 -13.83
C THR A 556 -13.30 -19.07 -12.69
N LEU A 557 -13.99 -17.94 -12.68
CA LEU A 557 -15.15 -17.71 -11.82
C LEU A 557 -16.43 -18.08 -12.58
N LEU A 558 -17.19 -19.00 -12.01
CA LEU A 558 -18.57 -19.26 -12.40
C LEU A 558 -19.49 -18.85 -11.26
N THR A 559 -20.54 -18.09 -11.58
CA THR A 559 -21.57 -17.74 -10.61
C THR A 559 -22.88 -18.36 -11.04
N LEU A 560 -23.54 -19.06 -10.13
CA LEU A 560 -24.90 -19.55 -10.30
C LEU A 560 -25.78 -19.13 -9.11
N LYS A 561 -27.08 -19.11 -9.34
CA LYS A 561 -28.07 -18.79 -8.30
C LYS A 561 -28.86 -20.05 -7.98
N ILE A 562 -28.88 -20.44 -6.71
CA ILE A 562 -29.67 -21.55 -6.21
C ILE A 562 -30.80 -21.04 -5.32
N ASN A 563 -31.82 -21.87 -5.10
CA ASN A 563 -32.86 -21.58 -4.11
C ASN A 563 -32.21 -21.48 -2.70
N PRO A 564 -32.42 -20.39 -1.93
CA PRO A 564 -31.86 -20.25 -0.58
C PRO A 564 -32.16 -21.43 0.36
N ASP A 565 -33.30 -22.09 0.19
CA ASP A 565 -33.67 -23.28 0.99
C ASP A 565 -32.73 -24.47 0.72
N LYS A 566 -32.09 -24.52 -0.46
CA LYS A 566 -31.17 -25.57 -0.92
C LYS A 566 -29.72 -25.35 -0.49
N ILE A 567 -29.38 -24.19 0.08
CA ILE A 567 -28.03 -23.91 0.60
C ILE A 567 -27.58 -25.02 1.56
N ARG A 568 -28.51 -25.52 2.40
CA ARG A 568 -28.24 -26.59 3.37
C ARG A 568 -27.82 -27.90 2.71
N ASP A 569 -28.35 -28.20 1.53
CA ASP A 569 -28.08 -29.44 0.80
C ASP A 569 -26.68 -29.39 0.18
N VAL A 570 -26.30 -28.24 -0.39
CA VAL A 570 -24.96 -28.02 -0.98
C VAL A 570 -23.87 -28.00 0.10
N ILE A 571 -24.11 -27.36 1.25
CA ILE A 571 -23.17 -27.38 2.37
C ILE A 571 -23.10 -28.80 2.98
N GLY A 572 -24.26 -29.44 3.13
CA GLY A 572 -24.39 -30.73 3.79
C GLY A 572 -24.18 -30.67 5.31
N LYS A 573 -24.46 -31.77 5.99
CA LYS A 573 -24.34 -31.86 7.46
C LYS A 573 -22.89 -31.61 7.89
N GLY A 574 -22.64 -30.49 8.56
CA GLY A 574 -21.32 -30.08 9.06
C GLY A 574 -20.33 -29.67 7.96
N GLY A 575 -20.80 -29.34 6.75
CA GLY A 575 -19.96 -28.97 5.62
C GLY A 575 -19.38 -30.16 4.85
N ALA A 576 -19.88 -31.38 5.05
CA ALA A 576 -19.34 -32.58 4.43
C ALA A 576 -19.47 -32.57 2.89
N THR A 577 -20.63 -32.15 2.37
CA THR A 577 -20.91 -32.12 0.93
C THR A 577 -20.05 -31.08 0.23
N ILE A 578 -20.01 -29.84 0.74
CA ILE A 578 -19.18 -28.79 0.15
C ILE A 578 -17.69 -29.14 0.20
N ARG A 579 -17.20 -29.77 1.27
CA ARG A 579 -15.81 -30.24 1.34
C ARG A 579 -15.51 -31.28 0.27
N ALA A 580 -16.36 -32.30 0.14
CA ALA A 580 -16.22 -33.32 -0.90
C ALA A 580 -16.22 -32.69 -2.31
N LEU A 581 -17.15 -31.76 -2.58
CA LEU A 581 -17.19 -31.01 -3.84
C LEU A 581 -15.87 -30.27 -4.09
N THR A 582 -15.36 -29.53 -3.10
CA THR A 582 -14.10 -28.77 -3.25
C THR A 582 -12.88 -29.69 -3.41
N GLU A 583 -12.83 -30.81 -2.70
CA GLU A 583 -11.72 -31.78 -2.77
C GLU A 583 -11.72 -32.54 -4.10
N GLU A 584 -12.88 -32.99 -4.57
CA GLU A 584 -13.00 -33.81 -5.78
C GLU A 584 -12.87 -33.00 -7.07
N THR A 585 -13.34 -31.75 -7.07
CA THR A 585 -13.24 -30.86 -8.24
C THR A 585 -11.96 -30.01 -8.23
N GLY A 586 -11.34 -29.87 -7.06
CA GLY A 586 -10.24 -28.92 -6.83
C GLY A 586 -10.67 -27.46 -6.90
N CYS A 587 -11.97 -27.17 -6.89
CA CYS A 587 -12.51 -25.80 -6.93
C CYS A 587 -12.67 -25.23 -5.51
N THR A 588 -12.69 -23.91 -5.41
CA THR A 588 -13.18 -23.20 -4.22
C THR A 588 -14.62 -22.78 -4.45
N ILE A 589 -15.53 -23.20 -3.57
CA ILE A 589 -16.94 -22.86 -3.63
C ILE A 589 -17.26 -21.92 -2.46
N ASP A 590 -17.83 -20.77 -2.78
CA ASP A 590 -18.37 -19.79 -1.83
C ASP A 590 -19.89 -19.68 -2.03
N ILE A 591 -20.64 -19.64 -0.94
CA ILE A 591 -22.11 -19.63 -0.96
C ILE A 591 -22.59 -18.51 -0.05
N GLU A 592 -23.31 -17.56 -0.64
CA GLU A 592 -23.94 -16.44 0.06
C GLU A 592 -25.32 -16.85 0.58
N ASP A 593 -25.77 -16.21 1.66
CA ASP A 593 -27.08 -16.47 2.29
C ASP A 593 -28.27 -16.21 1.36
N ASP A 594 -28.06 -15.41 0.31
CA ASP A 594 -29.07 -15.10 -0.69
C ASP A 594 -29.20 -16.18 -1.78
N GLY A 595 -28.40 -17.25 -1.73
CA GLY A 595 -28.36 -18.34 -2.71
C GLY A 595 -27.38 -18.13 -3.87
N SER A 596 -26.55 -17.09 -3.85
CA SER A 596 -25.48 -16.93 -4.85
C SER A 596 -24.32 -17.88 -4.56
N VAL A 597 -23.95 -18.70 -5.54
CA VAL A 597 -22.82 -19.64 -5.44
C VAL A 597 -21.73 -19.19 -6.41
N LYS A 598 -20.55 -18.89 -5.87
CA LYS A 598 -19.34 -18.52 -6.64
C LYS A 598 -18.37 -19.69 -6.63
N ILE A 599 -18.01 -20.19 -7.80
CA ILE A 599 -17.12 -21.34 -7.99
C ILE A 599 -15.86 -20.88 -8.71
N TYR A 600 -14.72 -21.03 -8.05
CA TYR A 600 -13.40 -20.74 -8.59
C TYR A 600 -12.70 -22.05 -8.94
N GLY A 601 -12.49 -22.29 -10.24
CA GLY A 601 -11.73 -23.44 -10.74
C GLY A 601 -10.42 -22.98 -11.39
N GLU A 602 -9.35 -23.76 -11.19
CA GLU A 602 -8.06 -23.54 -11.88
C GLU A 602 -8.22 -23.60 -13.41
N THR A 603 -9.16 -24.41 -13.90
CA THR A 603 -9.53 -24.51 -15.30
C THR A 603 -11.04 -24.40 -15.46
N ARG A 604 -11.48 -23.99 -16.65
CA ARG A 604 -12.90 -23.96 -17.00
C ARG A 604 -13.59 -25.31 -16.81
N GLU A 605 -12.92 -26.39 -17.22
CA GLU A 605 -13.42 -27.77 -17.09
C GLU A 605 -13.71 -28.17 -15.64
N LYS A 606 -12.80 -27.84 -14.70
CA LYS A 606 -13.00 -28.11 -13.27
C LYS A 606 -14.16 -27.29 -12.70
N ALA A 607 -14.25 -26.02 -13.11
CA ALA A 607 -15.34 -25.14 -12.67
C ALA A 607 -16.70 -25.63 -13.19
N ASP A 608 -16.80 -26.02 -14.47
CA ASP A 608 -18.03 -26.56 -15.07
C ASP A 608 -18.45 -27.88 -14.39
N GLU A 609 -17.50 -28.76 -14.05
CA GLU A 609 -17.78 -29.98 -13.27
C GLU A 609 -18.37 -29.65 -11.89
N ALA A 610 -17.81 -28.65 -11.20
CA ALA A 610 -18.32 -28.20 -9.91
C ALA A 610 -19.72 -27.58 -10.03
N VAL A 611 -19.98 -26.77 -11.07
CA VAL A 611 -21.31 -26.24 -11.37
C VAL A 611 -22.30 -27.38 -11.57
N ARG A 612 -21.99 -28.36 -12.44
CA ARG A 612 -22.87 -29.49 -12.72
C ARG A 612 -23.27 -30.23 -11.44
N ARG A 613 -22.32 -30.47 -10.53
CA ARG A 613 -22.59 -31.15 -9.27
C ARG A 613 -23.42 -30.31 -8.30
N VAL A 614 -23.21 -29.00 -8.25
CA VAL A 614 -24.08 -28.12 -7.46
C VAL A 614 -25.49 -28.13 -8.04
N GLU A 615 -25.64 -28.02 -9.36
CA GLU A 615 -26.93 -28.11 -10.05
C GLU A 615 -27.61 -29.45 -9.77
N GLU A 616 -26.90 -30.59 -9.84
CA GLU A 616 -27.43 -31.92 -9.49
C GLU A 616 -27.96 -31.99 -8.06
N ILE A 617 -27.32 -31.32 -7.09
CA ILE A 617 -27.77 -31.27 -5.69
C ILE A 617 -28.99 -30.36 -5.53
N THR A 618 -29.02 -29.25 -6.27
CA THR A 618 -30.07 -28.24 -6.18
C THR A 618 -31.23 -28.45 -7.15
N ALA A 619 -31.15 -29.47 -8.00
CA ALA A 619 -32.17 -29.79 -8.98
C ALA A 619 -33.53 -30.01 -8.31
N GLU A 620 -34.54 -29.30 -8.80
CA GLU A 620 -35.92 -29.45 -8.38
C GLU A 620 -36.70 -30.27 -9.41
N ALA A 621 -37.70 -31.02 -8.95
CA ALA A 621 -38.51 -31.85 -9.83
C ALA A 621 -39.47 -30.97 -10.61
N GLU A 622 -39.32 -30.89 -11.93
CA GLU A 622 -40.19 -30.08 -12.78
C GLU A 622 -41.50 -30.80 -13.07
N VAL A 623 -42.62 -30.14 -12.79
CA VAL A 623 -43.95 -30.65 -13.13
C VAL A 623 -44.07 -30.75 -14.66
N GLY A 624 -44.34 -31.96 -15.15
CA GLY A 624 -44.43 -32.29 -16.57
C GLY A 624 -43.19 -32.98 -17.15
N ALA A 625 -42.05 -32.96 -16.48
CA ALA A 625 -40.82 -33.60 -16.97
C ALA A 625 -40.84 -35.13 -16.75
N ILE A 626 -40.24 -35.86 -17.68
CA ILE A 626 -40.07 -37.32 -17.62
C ILE A 626 -38.66 -37.65 -17.11
N TYR A 627 -38.58 -38.42 -16.03
CA TYR A 627 -37.34 -38.88 -15.42
C TYR A 627 -37.19 -40.40 -15.55
N GLU A 628 -35.97 -40.89 -15.74
CA GLU A 628 -35.63 -42.30 -15.55
C GLU A 628 -35.20 -42.51 -14.09
N GLY A 629 -36.08 -43.13 -13.30
CA GLY A 629 -35.89 -43.28 -11.87
C GLY A 629 -35.80 -44.74 -11.43
N LYS A 630 -35.05 -44.99 -10.36
CA LYS A 630 -34.94 -46.33 -9.77
C LYS A 630 -36.02 -46.54 -8.71
N VAL A 631 -36.74 -47.65 -8.80
CA VAL A 631 -37.71 -48.04 -7.77
C VAL A 631 -36.97 -48.40 -6.49
N THR A 632 -37.16 -47.60 -5.45
CA THR A 632 -36.49 -47.80 -4.15
C THR A 632 -37.29 -48.70 -3.22
N ARG A 633 -38.64 -48.62 -3.29
CA ARG A 633 -39.53 -49.44 -2.46
C ARG A 633 -40.89 -49.63 -3.12
N VAL A 634 -41.40 -50.85 -3.12
CA VAL A 634 -42.76 -51.16 -3.58
C VAL A 634 -43.71 -51.30 -2.38
N VAL A 635 -44.92 -50.75 -2.49
CA VAL A 635 -45.99 -50.82 -1.47
C VAL A 635 -47.33 -51.16 -2.12
N ASP A 636 -48.31 -51.64 -1.35
CA ASP A 636 -49.61 -52.10 -1.92
C ASP A 636 -50.35 -51.02 -2.73
N PHE A 637 -50.12 -49.73 -2.43
CA PHE A 637 -50.76 -48.59 -3.08
C PHE A 637 -49.88 -47.90 -4.14
N GLY A 638 -48.67 -48.39 -4.43
CA GLY A 638 -47.78 -47.78 -5.42
C GLY A 638 -46.31 -48.15 -5.26
N ALA A 639 -45.42 -47.36 -5.86
CA ALA A 639 -43.98 -47.52 -5.77
C ALA A 639 -43.30 -46.17 -5.49
N PHE A 640 -42.28 -46.18 -4.63
CA PHE A 640 -41.40 -45.04 -4.44
C PHE A 640 -40.28 -45.13 -5.47
N VAL A 641 -40.07 -44.05 -6.21
CA VAL A 641 -39.12 -43.97 -7.32
C VAL A 641 -38.18 -42.80 -7.04
N ALA A 642 -36.89 -43.10 -6.92
CA ALA A 642 -35.86 -42.07 -6.84
C ALA A 642 -35.62 -41.49 -8.24
N ILE A 643 -36.07 -40.26 -8.46
CA ILE A 643 -35.97 -39.56 -9.76
C ILE A 643 -34.69 -38.74 -9.86
N MET A 644 -34.14 -38.31 -8.73
CA MET A 644 -32.88 -37.54 -8.61
C MET A 644 -32.20 -37.89 -7.28
N PRO A 645 -30.89 -37.63 -7.10
CA PRO A 645 -30.20 -37.86 -5.83
C PRO A 645 -30.94 -37.20 -4.66
N GLY A 646 -31.35 -38.02 -3.68
CA GLY A 646 -32.08 -37.55 -2.48
C GLY A 646 -33.56 -37.20 -2.69
N THR A 647 -34.09 -37.29 -3.92
CA THR A 647 -35.48 -36.92 -4.24
C THR A 647 -36.28 -38.13 -4.70
N GLU A 648 -37.28 -38.53 -3.89
CA GLU A 648 -38.20 -39.63 -4.20
C GLU A 648 -39.61 -39.10 -4.51
N GLY A 649 -40.23 -39.66 -5.54
CA GLY A 649 -41.64 -39.46 -5.83
C GLY A 649 -42.45 -40.74 -5.65
N LEU A 650 -43.77 -40.58 -5.45
CA LEU A 650 -44.70 -41.70 -5.34
C LEU A 650 -45.40 -41.93 -6.69
N LEU A 651 -45.13 -43.09 -7.29
CA LEU A 651 -45.91 -43.64 -8.39
C LEU A 651 -47.13 -44.37 -7.79
N HIS A 652 -48.28 -43.70 -7.75
CA HIS A 652 -49.51 -44.28 -7.22
C HIS A 652 -50.01 -45.42 -8.12
N ILE A 653 -50.63 -46.46 -7.54
CA ILE A 653 -51.13 -47.63 -8.28
C ILE A 653 -52.04 -47.26 -9.47
N SER A 654 -52.82 -46.19 -9.33
CA SER A 654 -53.71 -45.69 -10.39
C SER A 654 -52.97 -45.01 -11.56
N GLN A 655 -51.67 -44.80 -11.46
CA GLN A 655 -50.80 -44.11 -12.43
C GLN A 655 -49.76 -45.05 -13.09
N ILE A 656 -49.90 -46.36 -12.90
CA ILE A 656 -48.97 -47.38 -13.45
C ILE A 656 -49.35 -47.80 -14.88
N ALA A 657 -50.59 -48.24 -15.11
CA ALA A 657 -51.09 -48.72 -16.41
C ALA A 657 -52.55 -48.33 -16.62
N GLU A 658 -53.00 -48.10 -17.86
CA GLU A 658 -54.39 -47.70 -18.17
C GLU A 658 -55.43 -48.66 -17.60
N GLU A 659 -55.13 -49.96 -17.61
CA GLU A 659 -55.95 -51.02 -17.04
C GLU A 659 -55.90 -51.04 -15.50
N ARG A 660 -56.85 -51.77 -14.90
CA ARG A 660 -56.90 -51.92 -13.44
C ARG A 660 -55.78 -52.84 -12.95
N VAL A 661 -54.79 -52.24 -12.30
CA VAL A 661 -53.68 -52.96 -11.64
C VAL A 661 -54.15 -53.60 -10.33
N GLU A 662 -54.08 -54.94 -10.22
CA GLU A 662 -54.37 -55.65 -8.97
C GLU A 662 -53.16 -55.70 -8.03
N LYS A 663 -51.95 -55.88 -8.57
CA LYS A 663 -50.70 -55.91 -7.81
C LYS A 663 -49.66 -55.02 -8.48
N VAL A 664 -49.06 -54.13 -7.70
CA VAL A 664 -47.98 -53.23 -8.17
C VAL A 664 -46.77 -54.02 -8.67
N THR A 665 -46.45 -55.14 -8.01
CA THR A 665 -45.33 -56.04 -8.34
C THR A 665 -45.42 -56.68 -9.73
N ASP A 666 -46.61 -56.70 -10.34
CA ASP A 666 -46.78 -57.24 -11.69
C ASP A 666 -46.23 -56.28 -12.76
N TYR A 667 -46.05 -55.00 -12.42
CA TYR A 667 -45.61 -53.94 -13.33
C TYR A 667 -44.26 -53.33 -12.98
N VAL A 668 -43.89 -53.30 -11.70
CA VAL A 668 -42.65 -52.68 -11.23
C VAL A 668 -42.05 -53.47 -10.07
N ASN A 669 -40.73 -53.70 -10.11
CA ASN A 669 -39.98 -54.40 -9.06
C ASN A 669 -39.00 -53.47 -8.34
N GLU A 670 -38.69 -53.75 -7.08
CA GLU A 670 -37.63 -53.03 -6.36
C GLU A 670 -36.30 -53.17 -7.09
N GLY A 671 -35.64 -52.03 -7.32
CA GLY A 671 -34.38 -51.95 -8.07
C GLY A 671 -34.53 -51.74 -9.58
N GLU A 672 -35.74 -51.85 -10.13
CA GLU A 672 -36.02 -51.61 -11.55
C GLU A 672 -35.89 -50.12 -11.90
N ILE A 673 -35.40 -49.81 -13.11
CA ILE A 673 -35.34 -48.44 -13.65
C ILE A 673 -36.54 -48.24 -14.57
N ILE A 674 -37.37 -47.25 -14.25
CA ILE A 674 -38.60 -46.96 -14.98
C ILE A 674 -38.69 -45.47 -15.37
N LYS A 675 -39.35 -45.20 -16.50
CA LYS A 675 -39.68 -43.83 -16.94
C LYS A 675 -40.95 -43.35 -16.27
N VAL A 676 -40.89 -42.19 -15.63
CA VAL A 676 -42.01 -41.58 -14.88
C VAL A 676 -42.09 -40.08 -15.14
N LYS A 677 -43.30 -39.57 -15.34
CA LYS A 677 -43.59 -38.14 -15.48
C LYS A 677 -43.98 -37.55 -14.13
N VAL A 678 -43.46 -36.39 -13.76
CA VAL A 678 -43.90 -35.65 -12.57
C VAL A 678 -45.23 -34.98 -12.86
N LEU A 679 -46.28 -35.35 -12.14
CA LEU A 679 -47.62 -34.78 -12.32
C LEU A 679 -47.83 -33.51 -11.51
N ASP A 680 -47.32 -33.50 -10.28
CA ASP A 680 -47.64 -32.49 -9.28
C ASP A 680 -46.64 -32.59 -8.11
N VAL A 681 -46.39 -31.47 -7.46
CA VAL A 681 -45.61 -31.39 -6.22
C VAL A 681 -46.51 -30.73 -5.18
N ASP A 682 -46.91 -31.50 -4.16
CA ASP A 682 -47.85 -30.98 -3.16
C ASP A 682 -47.20 -29.91 -2.25
N GLN A 683 -48.03 -29.20 -1.47
CA GLN A 683 -47.56 -28.17 -0.53
C GLN A 683 -46.62 -28.69 0.56
N ARG A 684 -46.45 -30.01 0.70
CA ARG A 684 -45.53 -30.66 1.63
C ARG A 684 -44.26 -31.18 0.93
N GLY A 685 -44.07 -30.84 -0.35
CA GLY A 685 -42.93 -31.27 -1.16
C GLY A 685 -43.02 -32.72 -1.66
N ARG A 686 -44.18 -33.37 -1.60
CA ARG A 686 -44.35 -34.74 -2.06
C ARG A 686 -44.64 -34.75 -3.56
N ILE A 687 -43.84 -35.51 -4.29
CA ILE A 687 -43.86 -35.57 -5.75
C ILE A 687 -44.78 -36.72 -6.19
N LYS A 688 -45.75 -36.43 -7.04
CA LYS A 688 -46.63 -37.44 -7.66
C LYS A 688 -46.08 -37.83 -9.03
N LEU A 689 -45.96 -39.12 -9.28
CA LEU A 689 -45.40 -39.66 -10.52
C LEU A 689 -46.45 -40.43 -11.33
N SER A 690 -46.28 -40.46 -12.66
CA SER A 690 -47.07 -41.30 -13.56
C SER A 690 -46.22 -42.01 -14.59
N MET A 691 -46.44 -43.33 -14.71
CA MET A 691 -45.87 -44.18 -15.75
C MET A 691 -46.77 -44.22 -16.99
N LYS A 692 -48.07 -43.91 -16.84
CA LYS A 692 -49.01 -43.79 -17.97
C LYS A 692 -48.69 -42.60 -18.84
N GLU A 693 -48.61 -41.42 -18.24
CA GLU A 693 -48.36 -40.18 -18.98
C GLU A 693 -46.92 -40.10 -19.51
N ALA A 694 -46.00 -40.89 -18.95
CA ALA A 694 -44.65 -41.03 -19.49
C ALA A 694 -44.59 -41.86 -20.79
N LYS A 695 -45.68 -42.54 -21.19
CA LYS A 695 -45.77 -43.32 -22.43
C LYS A 695 -46.50 -42.57 -23.56
N GLU A 696 -47.22 -41.49 -23.24
CA GLU A 696 -48.03 -40.73 -24.22
C GLU A 696 -47.27 -39.58 -24.89
N ASP A 697 -46.09 -39.21 -24.37
CA ASP A 697 -45.10 -38.32 -24.99
C ASP A 697 -43.93 -39.14 -25.59
#